data_AF-F0V7J8-F1
#
_entry.id   AF-F0V7J8-F1
#
_cell.length_a   1.000
_cell.length_b   1.000
_cell.length_c   1.000
_cell.angle_alpha   90.00
_cell.angle_beta   90.00
_cell.angle_gamma   90.00
#
_symmetry.space_group_name_H-M   'P 1'
#
loop_
_entity.id
_entity.type
_entity.pdbx_description
1 polymer ?
#
loop_
_entity_poly.entity_id
_entity_poly.type
_entity_poly.pdbx_seq_one_letter_code
_entity_poly.pdbx_strand_id
1 'polypeptide(L)'
;MAPQHPVASPASVETGEKPAASLDAVMTDAAVAPALEAENNAGKTPLAAQAFCCSGLDFGTQNCVLASADLSAPLAIDVEGNALSNRSTPSTEAFDGKLRLVGEEAEARATSNLKNTICHLPLWVAVRDEASLEKLKNRLQFASFPEVSFDAPRGEPTFEVTFDGEATQIPLTVVVAHYLKTVVSFAGTSRGRAVESRALAVALPSAFETADVRLVRDACDLAGLSRVVVDEKSDASGPLLLTRTDALLNCWGCKHLPQVYAELPAGVCTPENGPDGSETEAKYIALVDVGFAETSVQIAELRPRDEKEAEQEKGKVQNKIAMKRLAVVVDNALGTVDAINALAKHVVEVVKTKHGEDVVPHSKRALRLFASCQRAVKDLSGLPDTTLALEGFLQDEGDLVLPVSRDLFERLCAPLKARLESLVASAFVSAGVAPLSISGADVVGGGSRIPWVAETLSAALAQGQDAPSRLRRTLDGSSSVAVGACFAASGHRYVQPFALTDDRLAEPGLEALATRLAATEAKELARCAVRNAMEAYLFQMQGALSGPHANLFRDKEEISGILRTNEDWLLDHPDADQEAFEAKFESLKQMLQEKCANYFDAVEKERQQKERELEDAARLAASNAQEDLDVKLPNSQCIKRAKKNKDEGNELFKDGNTEMAVQRYIKALQYTAKLFDLSPQDAAEADALKLACNLNLAQAYIKLASGDLKAPLSTAQETFLKKAVGCCDAALETDPSSLKAAYRRALANEKLRDFDAALEDVKKGLAISPTDTDLLKLKDRLERQVKLQKEKAKKMYAKMFS
;
A
#
# COMPACT_ATOMS: atom_id res chain seq x y z
N MET A 1 12.23 -47.49 -47.39
CA MET A 1 12.96 -47.17 -48.63
C MET A 1 12.80 -45.69 -48.89
N ALA A 2 13.89 -44.92 -48.75
CA ALA A 2 13.94 -43.51 -49.13
C ALA A 2 13.85 -43.35 -50.66
N PRO A 3 13.45 -42.16 -51.13
CA PRO A 3 14.44 -41.28 -51.78
C PRO A 3 14.25 -39.82 -51.29
N GLN A 4 15.25 -39.18 -50.68
CA GLN A 4 16.30 -38.36 -51.32
C GLN A 4 15.85 -37.54 -52.52
N HIS A 5 15.79 -36.21 -52.34
CA HIS A 5 16.12 -35.16 -53.34
C HIS A 5 16.08 -33.76 -52.68
N PRO A 6 16.70 -32.71 -53.25
CA PRO A 6 17.94 -32.14 -52.72
C PRO A 6 17.87 -30.66 -52.34
N VAL A 7 18.97 -30.21 -51.73
CA VAL A 7 19.38 -28.83 -51.47
C VAL A 7 19.47 -28.02 -52.78
N ALA A 8 18.80 -26.86 -52.82
CA ALA A 8 19.10 -25.77 -53.73
C ALA A 8 18.68 -24.43 -53.12
N SER A 9 19.67 -23.59 -52.78
CA SER A 9 19.46 -22.13 -52.64
C SER A 9 19.23 -21.51 -54.02
N PRO A 10 18.41 -20.46 -54.09
CA PRO A 10 18.76 -19.35 -54.98
C PRO A 10 18.66 -17.97 -54.33
N ALA A 11 19.74 -17.22 -54.55
CA ALA A 11 19.79 -15.81 -54.91
C ALA A 11 18.61 -14.90 -54.53
N SER A 12 18.93 -13.97 -53.65
CA SER A 12 18.37 -12.64 -53.47
C SER A 12 18.04 -11.93 -54.80
N VAL A 13 16.77 -11.59 -54.96
CA VAL A 13 16.29 -10.54 -55.87
C VAL A 13 15.68 -9.46 -55.00
N GLU A 14 16.38 -8.34 -54.86
CA GLU A 14 15.82 -7.09 -54.33
C GLU A 14 14.75 -6.60 -55.30
N THR A 15 13.48 -6.65 -54.87
CA THR A 15 12.42 -5.81 -55.41
C THR A 15 11.78 -5.11 -54.23
N GLY A 16 11.91 -3.78 -54.23
CA GLY A 16 11.33 -2.94 -53.21
C GLY A 16 9.82 -2.85 -53.36
N GLU A 17 9.14 -2.96 -52.23
CA GLU A 17 7.93 -2.21 -51.90
C GLU A 17 7.72 -2.34 -50.39
N LYS A 18 7.84 -1.22 -49.67
CA LYS A 18 7.46 -1.13 -48.25
C LYS A 18 5.92 -1.24 -48.17
N PRO A 19 5.34 -2.18 -47.41
CA PRO A 19 3.92 -2.09 -47.08
C PRO A 19 3.70 -0.89 -46.14
N ALA A 20 2.62 -0.15 -46.39
CA ALA A 20 2.14 0.91 -45.54
C ALA A 20 1.86 0.37 -44.13
N ALA A 21 2.36 1.08 -43.11
CA ALA A 21 2.09 0.77 -41.71
C ALA A 21 0.58 0.94 -41.44
N SER A 22 -0.06 -0.10 -40.92
CA SER A 22 -1.43 -0.05 -40.41
C SER A 22 -1.51 0.82 -39.16
N LEU A 23 -2.61 1.57 -39.04
CA LEU A 23 -2.91 2.57 -38.01
C LEU A 23 -3.46 1.96 -36.70
N ASP A 24 -3.35 0.64 -36.51
CA ASP A 24 -4.02 -0.09 -35.42
C ASP A 24 -3.34 0.02 -34.05
N ALA A 25 -2.18 0.70 -33.95
CA ALA A 25 -1.40 0.74 -32.71
C ALA A 25 -1.80 1.85 -31.72
N VAL A 26 -2.89 2.58 -31.95
CA VAL A 26 -3.22 3.77 -31.16
C VAL A 26 -4.70 3.72 -30.79
N MET A 27 -5.07 3.05 -29.69
CA MET A 27 -6.24 3.36 -28.84
C MET A 27 -6.36 2.35 -27.68
N THR A 28 -5.41 2.34 -26.74
CA THR A 28 -5.60 1.74 -25.42
C THR A 28 -4.86 2.56 -24.36
N ASP A 29 -5.47 3.67 -23.95
CA ASP A 29 -5.13 4.31 -22.67
C ASP A 29 -6.39 4.27 -21.79
N ALA A 30 -6.72 3.04 -21.39
CA ALA A 30 -7.63 2.74 -20.31
C ALA A 30 -6.90 1.74 -19.42
N ALA A 31 -6.73 2.08 -18.15
CA ALA A 31 -6.05 1.27 -17.16
C ALA A 31 -6.70 -0.12 -17.06
N VAL A 32 -6.12 -1.09 -17.76
CA VAL A 32 -6.28 -2.53 -17.55
C VAL A 32 -4.88 -3.06 -17.34
N ALA A 33 -4.67 -3.80 -16.27
CA ALA A 33 -3.37 -4.37 -15.89
C ALA A 33 -2.73 -5.11 -17.08
N PRO A 34 -1.43 -4.93 -17.38
CA PRO A 34 -0.77 -5.65 -18.45
C PRO A 34 -0.30 -7.00 -17.89
N ALA A 35 -1.10 -8.03 -18.11
CA ALA A 35 -0.66 -9.42 -17.97
C ALA A 35 -1.38 -10.24 -19.02
N LEU A 36 -0.85 -10.25 -20.26
CA LEU A 36 -1.02 -11.27 -21.31
C LEU A 36 -0.56 -10.67 -22.65
N GLU A 37 0.74 -10.49 -22.83
CA GLU A 37 1.37 -10.37 -24.17
C GLU A 37 2.90 -10.40 -23.99
N ALA A 38 3.43 -11.57 -23.61
CA ALA A 38 4.87 -11.80 -23.51
C ALA A 38 5.27 -13.15 -24.12
N GLU A 39 4.61 -13.58 -25.19
CA GLU A 39 5.08 -14.70 -26.01
C GLU A 39 4.74 -14.42 -27.47
N ASN A 40 5.64 -13.72 -28.17
CA ASN A 40 5.96 -13.91 -29.60
C ASN A 40 6.80 -12.74 -30.13
N ASN A 41 8.02 -12.59 -29.62
CA ASN A 41 9.08 -11.96 -30.40
C ASN A 41 10.45 -12.51 -29.96
N ALA A 42 10.75 -13.75 -30.38
CA ALA A 42 12.05 -14.39 -30.20
C ALA A 42 13.08 -13.78 -31.16
N GLY A 43 13.49 -12.54 -30.87
CA GLY A 43 14.50 -11.79 -31.59
C GLY A 43 15.52 -11.16 -30.64
N LYS A 44 16.49 -11.97 -30.19
CA LYS A 44 17.76 -11.60 -29.52
C LYS A 44 17.85 -10.16 -28.98
N THR A 45 17.17 -9.88 -27.87
CA THR A 45 17.55 -8.78 -26.97
C THR A 45 18.45 -9.37 -25.88
N PRO A 46 19.60 -8.76 -25.52
CA PRO A 46 20.47 -9.32 -24.49
C PRO A 46 19.73 -9.36 -23.15
N LEU A 47 19.88 -10.46 -22.41
CA LEU A 47 19.26 -10.78 -21.11
C LEU A 47 19.53 -9.76 -19.97
N ALA A 48 20.14 -8.61 -20.25
CA ALA A 48 20.72 -7.68 -19.28
C ALA A 48 19.80 -6.50 -18.88
N ALA A 49 18.48 -6.56 -19.15
CA ALA A 49 17.57 -5.43 -18.92
C ALA A 49 16.15 -5.79 -18.40
N GLN A 50 15.92 -7.00 -17.88
CA GLN A 50 14.70 -7.28 -17.11
C GLN A 50 14.94 -6.92 -15.64
N ALA A 51 14.23 -5.92 -15.13
CA ALA A 51 14.17 -5.63 -13.71
C ALA A 51 13.39 -6.76 -13.02
N PHE A 52 13.92 -7.31 -11.94
CA PHE A 52 13.25 -8.32 -11.10
C PHE A 52 13.20 -7.81 -9.67
N CYS A 53 12.24 -8.30 -8.89
CA CYS A 53 12.13 -7.95 -7.48
C CYS A 53 12.16 -9.18 -6.56
N CYS A 54 12.46 -8.91 -5.29
CA CYS A 54 12.09 -9.77 -4.20
C CYS A 54 10.79 -9.25 -3.58
N SER A 55 9.94 -10.16 -3.10
CA SER A 55 8.63 -9.84 -2.56
C SER A 55 8.37 -10.59 -1.26
N GLY A 56 7.68 -9.93 -0.35
CA GLY A 56 7.13 -10.50 0.88
C GLY A 56 5.64 -10.29 0.91
N LEU A 57 4.89 -11.38 1.06
CA LEU A 57 3.44 -11.37 1.18
C LEU A 57 3.05 -11.69 2.62
N ASP A 58 2.26 -10.81 3.23
CA ASP A 58 1.48 -11.16 4.41
C ASP A 58 0.14 -11.78 3.98
N PHE A 59 -0.03 -13.09 4.16
CA PHE A 59 -1.29 -13.81 3.87
C PHE A 59 -2.26 -13.70 5.06
N GLY A 60 -2.62 -12.45 5.41
CA GLY A 60 -3.44 -12.12 6.57
C GLY A 60 -4.94 -12.40 6.36
N THR A 61 -5.66 -12.80 7.41
CA THR A 61 -7.06 -13.26 7.31
C THR A 61 -8.07 -12.24 6.77
N GLN A 62 -7.91 -10.96 7.13
CA GLN A 62 -8.83 -9.92 6.66
C GLN A 62 -8.33 -9.34 5.35
N ASN A 63 -7.06 -8.93 5.33
CA ASN A 63 -6.39 -8.38 4.18
C ASN A 63 -5.00 -8.97 4.08
N CYS A 64 -4.55 -9.16 2.84
CA CYS A 64 -3.17 -9.45 2.50
C CYS A 64 -2.42 -8.16 2.17
N VAL A 65 -1.12 -8.12 2.49
CA VAL A 65 -0.24 -6.98 2.19
C VAL A 65 0.97 -7.47 1.45
N LEU A 66 1.27 -6.84 0.32
CA LEU A 66 2.45 -7.13 -0.48
C LEU A 66 3.50 -6.04 -0.25
N ALA A 67 4.72 -6.46 0.02
CA ALA A 67 5.90 -5.59 0.04
C ALA A 67 6.93 -6.14 -0.95
N SER A 68 7.71 -5.26 -1.57
CA SER A 68 8.64 -5.67 -2.60
C SER A 68 9.81 -4.68 -2.73
N ALA A 69 10.98 -5.21 -3.09
CA ALA A 69 12.20 -4.43 -3.31
C ALA A 69 12.92 -4.90 -4.58
N ASP A 70 13.60 -3.97 -5.25
CA ASP A 70 14.50 -4.30 -6.35
C ASP A 70 15.61 -5.25 -5.86
N LEU A 71 15.94 -6.28 -6.64
CA LEU A 71 17.03 -7.19 -6.28
C LEU A 71 18.39 -6.49 -6.16
N SER A 72 18.59 -5.37 -6.85
CA SER A 72 19.79 -4.52 -6.72
C SER A 72 19.81 -3.66 -5.46
N ALA A 73 18.65 -3.45 -4.81
CA ALA A 73 18.50 -2.67 -3.59
C ALA A 73 17.53 -3.36 -2.59
N PRO A 74 17.84 -4.58 -2.11
CA PRO A 74 16.90 -5.43 -1.38
C PRO A 74 16.47 -4.90 0.01
N LEU A 75 17.13 -3.83 0.50
CA LEU A 75 16.77 -3.15 1.74
C LEU A 75 15.82 -1.96 1.53
N ALA A 76 15.66 -1.49 0.28
CA ALA A 76 14.73 -0.44 -0.11
C ALA A 76 13.36 -1.08 -0.43
N ILE A 77 12.66 -1.49 0.62
CA ILE A 77 11.36 -2.18 0.51
C ILE A 77 10.23 -1.15 0.45
N ASP A 78 9.39 -1.29 -0.57
CA ASP A 78 8.15 -0.56 -0.74
C ASP A 78 6.95 -1.45 -0.41
N VAL A 79 5.87 -0.84 0.09
CA VAL A 79 4.57 -1.52 0.23
C VAL A 79 3.78 -1.25 -1.04
N GLU A 80 3.35 -2.32 -1.69
CA GLU A 80 2.75 -2.27 -3.02
C GLU A 80 1.28 -1.89 -2.97
N GLY A 81 0.83 -1.17 -3.99
CA GLY A 81 -0.57 -0.84 -4.21
C GLY A 81 -1.25 -1.93 -5.03
N ASN A 82 -2.50 -2.25 -4.73
CA ASN A 82 -3.31 -3.12 -5.58
C ASN A 82 -3.91 -2.35 -6.78
N ALA A 83 -4.82 -2.98 -7.52
CA ALA A 83 -5.49 -2.38 -8.68
C ALA A 83 -6.19 -1.04 -8.37
N LEU A 84 -6.63 -0.82 -7.13
CA LEU A 84 -7.26 0.42 -6.66
C LEU A 84 -6.30 1.33 -5.89
N SER A 85 -4.99 1.07 -5.95
CA SER A 85 -3.93 1.78 -5.23
C SER A 85 -4.02 1.69 -3.70
N ASN A 86 -4.80 0.76 -3.15
CA ASN A 86 -4.80 0.47 -1.73
C ASN A 86 -3.58 -0.38 -1.35
N ARG A 87 -3.03 -0.15 -0.16
CA ARG A 87 -1.82 -0.84 0.35
C ARG A 87 -2.10 -2.20 1.00
N SER A 88 -3.32 -2.71 0.82
CA SER A 88 -3.75 -4.00 1.34
C SER A 88 -4.90 -4.49 0.49
N THR A 89 -4.93 -5.77 0.17
CA THR A 89 -5.97 -6.41 -0.64
C THR A 89 -6.82 -7.29 0.26
N PRO A 90 -8.16 -7.13 0.31
CA PRO A 90 -9.04 -8.03 1.05
C PRO A 90 -8.78 -9.49 0.70
N SER A 91 -8.84 -10.38 1.69
CA SER A 91 -8.63 -11.82 1.51
C SER A 91 -9.90 -12.52 1.07
N THR A 92 -10.40 -12.04 -0.08
CA THR A 92 -11.68 -12.42 -0.65
C THR A 92 -11.53 -12.70 -2.14
N GLU A 93 -12.17 -13.75 -2.61
CA GLU A 93 -12.26 -14.12 -4.01
C GLU A 93 -13.74 -14.38 -4.38
N ALA A 94 -14.18 -13.95 -5.55
CA ALA A 94 -15.54 -14.14 -6.02
C ALA A 94 -15.57 -14.65 -7.46
N PHE A 95 -16.48 -15.57 -7.75
CA PHE A 95 -16.76 -16.06 -9.10
C PHE A 95 -17.98 -15.29 -9.63
N ASP A 96 -17.75 -14.38 -10.57
CA ASP A 96 -18.76 -13.47 -11.12
C ASP A 96 -18.88 -13.69 -12.64
N GLY A 97 -19.86 -14.50 -13.03
CA GLY A 97 -20.04 -14.91 -14.43
C GLY A 97 -18.85 -15.72 -14.94
N LYS A 98 -18.04 -15.09 -15.81
CA LYS A 98 -16.86 -15.69 -16.46
C LYS A 98 -15.53 -15.21 -15.86
N LEU A 99 -15.58 -14.42 -14.78
CA LEU A 99 -14.40 -13.82 -14.14
C LEU A 99 -14.26 -14.27 -12.69
N ARG A 100 -13.02 -14.50 -12.25
CA ARG A 100 -12.68 -14.54 -10.83
C ARG A 100 -12.16 -13.18 -10.41
N LEU A 101 -12.87 -12.57 -9.48
CA LEU A 101 -12.51 -11.28 -8.88
C LEU A 101 -11.72 -11.52 -7.61
N VAL A 102 -10.76 -10.65 -7.31
CA VAL A 102 -9.90 -10.72 -6.12
C VAL A 102 -9.96 -9.39 -5.38
N GLY A 103 -9.92 -9.44 -4.04
CA GLY A 103 -9.79 -8.24 -3.22
C GLY A 103 -11.08 -7.44 -3.12
N GLU A 104 -10.98 -6.12 -3.29
CA GLU A 104 -12.09 -5.18 -3.14
C GLU A 104 -13.21 -5.45 -4.15
N GLU A 105 -12.87 -5.87 -5.37
CA GLU A 105 -13.86 -6.22 -6.38
C GLU A 105 -14.69 -7.43 -5.96
N ALA A 106 -14.04 -8.43 -5.36
CA ALA A 106 -14.70 -9.60 -4.80
C ALA A 106 -15.53 -9.27 -3.55
N GLU A 107 -14.97 -8.47 -2.63
CA GLU A 107 -15.66 -8.05 -1.41
C GLU A 107 -16.94 -7.26 -1.72
N ALA A 108 -16.92 -6.42 -2.76
CA ALA A 108 -18.09 -5.70 -3.23
C ALA A 108 -19.23 -6.63 -3.70
N ARG A 109 -18.92 -7.88 -4.07
CA ARG A 109 -19.90 -8.91 -4.46
C ARG A 109 -20.40 -9.76 -3.30
N ALA A 110 -19.80 -9.68 -2.10
CA ALA A 110 -20.14 -10.56 -0.98
C ALA A 110 -21.63 -10.51 -0.56
N THR A 111 -22.31 -9.37 -0.79
CA THR A 111 -23.75 -9.25 -0.47
C THR A 111 -24.67 -9.68 -1.62
N SER A 112 -24.33 -9.35 -2.87
CA SER A 112 -25.16 -9.65 -4.05
C SER A 112 -24.93 -11.08 -4.58
N ASN A 113 -23.71 -11.61 -4.46
CA ASN A 113 -23.23 -12.87 -5.00
C ASN A 113 -22.67 -13.81 -3.91
N LEU A 114 -23.38 -13.91 -2.78
CA LEU A 114 -22.88 -14.58 -1.56
C LEU A 114 -22.48 -16.05 -1.75
N LYS A 115 -23.15 -16.79 -2.65
CA LYS A 115 -22.89 -18.23 -2.84
C LYS A 115 -21.59 -18.50 -3.61
N ASN A 116 -21.12 -17.50 -4.35
CA ASN A 116 -19.94 -17.59 -5.20
C ASN A 116 -18.81 -16.68 -4.67
N THR A 117 -18.89 -16.22 -3.42
CA THR A 117 -17.88 -15.34 -2.82
C THR A 117 -17.28 -16.01 -1.58
N ILE A 118 -15.96 -16.18 -1.58
CA ILE A 118 -15.17 -16.80 -0.51
C ILE A 118 -14.44 -15.69 0.22
N CYS A 119 -14.89 -15.35 1.42
CA CYS A 119 -14.23 -14.36 2.29
C CYS A 119 -13.27 -15.02 3.27
N HIS A 120 -12.29 -14.24 3.75
CA HIS A 120 -11.34 -14.64 4.79
C HIS A 120 -10.51 -15.88 4.42
N LEU A 121 -10.01 -15.92 3.19
CA LEU A 121 -9.38 -17.07 2.56
C LEU A 121 -8.37 -17.85 3.44
N PRO A 122 -7.48 -17.21 4.23
CA PRO A 122 -6.56 -17.94 5.10
C PRO A 122 -7.23 -18.84 6.15
N LEU A 123 -8.45 -18.55 6.61
CA LEU A 123 -9.13 -19.41 7.59
C LEU A 123 -9.63 -20.72 6.97
N TRP A 124 -9.86 -20.75 5.66
CA TRP A 124 -10.28 -21.96 4.95
C TRP A 124 -9.14 -22.96 4.81
N VAL A 125 -7.89 -22.50 4.83
CA VAL A 125 -6.70 -23.35 4.72
C VAL A 125 -6.60 -24.38 5.83
N ALA A 126 -7.20 -24.14 7.00
CA ALA A 126 -7.24 -25.10 8.11
C ALA A 126 -8.52 -25.97 8.14
N VAL A 127 -9.43 -25.82 7.17
CA VAL A 127 -10.67 -26.62 7.07
C VAL A 127 -10.36 -27.91 6.32
N ARG A 128 -10.79 -29.05 6.87
CA ARG A 128 -10.48 -30.41 6.34
C ARG A 128 -11.72 -31.28 6.18
N ASP A 129 -12.75 -30.99 6.97
CA ASP A 129 -13.93 -31.79 7.12
C ASP A 129 -15.10 -30.95 7.63
N GLU A 130 -16.28 -31.57 7.72
CA GLU A 130 -17.49 -30.89 8.21
C GLU A 130 -17.31 -30.35 9.64
N ALA A 131 -16.56 -31.03 10.50
CA ALA A 131 -16.36 -30.61 11.88
C ALA A 131 -15.53 -29.32 11.99
N SER A 132 -14.48 -29.20 11.19
CA SER A 132 -13.66 -27.98 11.09
C SER A 132 -14.41 -26.85 10.37
N LEU A 133 -15.26 -27.16 9.38
CA LEU A 133 -16.16 -26.19 8.75
C LEU A 133 -17.16 -25.61 9.75
N GLU A 134 -17.79 -26.47 10.57
CA GLU A 134 -18.73 -26.01 11.60
C GLU A 134 -18.04 -25.16 12.67
N LYS A 135 -16.79 -25.47 13.04
CA LYS A 135 -16.00 -24.58 13.91
C LYS A 135 -15.80 -23.19 13.27
N LEU A 136 -15.50 -23.13 11.98
CA LEU A 136 -15.31 -21.88 11.25
C LEU A 136 -16.63 -21.07 11.17
N LYS A 137 -17.75 -21.70 10.79
CA LYS A 137 -19.08 -21.08 10.76
C LYS A 137 -19.49 -20.54 12.13
N ASN A 138 -19.27 -21.32 13.19
CA ASN A 138 -19.58 -20.89 14.55
C ASN A 138 -18.73 -19.69 15.01
N ARG A 139 -17.50 -19.57 14.51
CA ARG A 139 -16.67 -18.40 14.76
C ARG A 139 -17.09 -17.19 13.93
N LEU A 140 -17.47 -17.40 12.68
CA LEU A 140 -17.86 -16.34 11.74
C LEU A 140 -19.37 -16.32 11.49
N GLN A 141 -20.17 -16.25 12.56
CA GLN A 141 -21.64 -16.31 12.51
C GLN A 141 -22.28 -15.24 11.63
N PHE A 142 -21.56 -14.13 11.43
CA PHE A 142 -22.02 -12.98 10.66
C PHE A 142 -21.29 -12.83 9.31
N ALA A 143 -20.57 -13.85 8.86
CA ALA A 143 -20.02 -13.95 7.50
C ALA A 143 -20.87 -14.88 6.63
N SER A 144 -20.82 -14.71 5.32
CA SER A 144 -21.43 -15.63 4.36
C SER A 144 -20.52 -16.84 4.11
N PHE A 145 -21.14 -17.97 3.80
CA PHE A 145 -20.44 -19.20 3.43
C PHE A 145 -20.98 -19.70 2.09
N PRO A 146 -20.10 -19.98 1.12
CA PRO A 146 -20.48 -20.74 -0.08
C PRO A 146 -20.87 -22.17 0.30
N GLU A 147 -21.47 -22.88 -0.65
CA GLU A 147 -21.70 -24.31 -0.53
C GLU A 147 -20.36 -25.06 -0.72
N VAL A 148 -20.12 -26.06 0.12
CA VAL A 148 -18.83 -26.75 0.20
C VAL A 148 -19.06 -28.24 0.31
N SER A 149 -18.28 -29.01 -0.45
CA SER A 149 -18.16 -30.46 -0.37
C SER A 149 -16.73 -30.85 0.03
N PHE A 150 -16.56 -32.10 0.48
CA PHE A 150 -15.26 -32.65 0.88
C PHE A 150 -14.98 -33.91 0.08
N ASP A 151 -13.84 -33.93 -0.62
CA ASP A 151 -13.38 -35.12 -1.34
C ASP A 151 -12.33 -35.89 -0.50
N ALA A 152 -12.54 -37.19 -0.35
CA ALA A 152 -11.78 -38.06 0.55
C ALA A 152 -10.26 -38.16 0.24
N PRO A 153 -9.79 -38.10 -1.03
CA PRO A 153 -8.36 -38.17 -1.35
C PRO A 153 -7.56 -36.91 -1.00
N ARG A 154 -8.17 -35.72 -1.10
CA ARG A 154 -7.47 -34.43 -0.90
C ARG A 154 -7.57 -33.91 0.53
N GLY A 155 -8.69 -34.17 1.21
CA GLY A 155 -8.92 -33.67 2.57
C GLY A 155 -8.93 -32.14 2.65
N GLU A 156 -9.38 -31.47 1.59
CA GLU A 156 -9.55 -30.01 1.53
C GLU A 156 -11.01 -29.67 1.11
N PRO A 157 -11.51 -28.46 1.42
CA PRO A 157 -12.83 -28.06 0.97
C PRO A 157 -12.86 -27.80 -0.54
N THR A 158 -13.94 -28.23 -1.17
CA THR A 158 -14.27 -27.96 -2.58
C THR A 158 -15.49 -27.07 -2.64
N PHE A 159 -15.35 -25.91 -3.27
CA PHE A 159 -16.41 -24.91 -3.36
C PHE A 159 -17.33 -25.21 -4.55
N GLU A 160 -18.64 -25.25 -4.30
CA GLU A 160 -19.66 -25.40 -5.33
C GLU A 160 -20.08 -24.01 -5.81
N VAL A 161 -19.51 -23.55 -6.92
CA VAL A 161 -19.75 -22.20 -7.47
C VAL A 161 -20.37 -22.25 -8.86
N THR A 162 -20.97 -21.16 -9.30
CA THR A 162 -21.38 -20.98 -10.70
C THR A 162 -20.31 -20.20 -11.44
N PHE A 163 -19.73 -20.79 -12.48
CA PHE A 163 -18.72 -20.16 -13.34
C PHE A 163 -19.03 -20.49 -14.80
N ASP A 164 -19.00 -19.48 -15.67
CA ASP A 164 -19.39 -19.57 -17.08
C ASP A 164 -20.80 -20.18 -17.29
N GLY A 165 -21.73 -19.85 -16.38
CA GLY A 165 -23.10 -20.38 -16.40
C GLY A 165 -23.24 -21.84 -15.94
N GLU A 166 -22.14 -22.51 -15.57
CA GLU A 166 -22.12 -23.90 -15.15
C GLU A 166 -21.80 -24.06 -13.67
N ALA A 167 -22.41 -25.06 -13.02
CA ALA A 167 -22.02 -25.48 -11.68
C ALA A 167 -20.62 -26.11 -11.74
N THR A 168 -19.66 -25.52 -11.04
CA THR A 168 -18.25 -25.90 -11.07
C THR A 168 -17.74 -26.14 -9.66
N GLN A 169 -17.09 -27.29 -9.46
CA GLN A 169 -16.37 -27.63 -8.25
C GLN A 169 -14.95 -27.09 -8.29
N ILE A 170 -14.59 -26.28 -7.30
CA ILE A 170 -13.28 -25.62 -7.25
C ILE A 170 -12.61 -25.94 -5.91
N PRO A 171 -11.56 -26.77 -5.89
CA PRO A 171 -10.80 -27.06 -4.68
C PRO A 171 -10.11 -25.81 -4.13
N LEU A 172 -9.97 -25.75 -2.80
CA LEU A 172 -9.33 -24.63 -2.11
C LEU A 172 -7.93 -24.31 -2.65
N THR A 173 -7.12 -25.32 -2.97
CA THR A 173 -5.80 -25.12 -3.57
C THR A 173 -5.84 -24.27 -4.84
N VAL A 174 -6.86 -24.42 -5.69
CA VAL A 174 -7.03 -23.62 -6.94
C VAL A 174 -7.41 -22.18 -6.63
N VAL A 175 -8.28 -21.97 -5.64
CA VAL A 175 -8.68 -20.63 -5.16
C VAL A 175 -7.46 -19.92 -4.59
N VAL A 176 -6.73 -20.54 -3.65
CA VAL A 176 -5.54 -19.96 -3.04
C VAL A 176 -4.46 -19.69 -4.11
N ALA A 177 -4.25 -20.58 -5.07
CA ALA A 177 -3.28 -20.38 -6.15
C ALA A 177 -3.61 -19.12 -6.97
N HIS A 178 -4.87 -18.97 -7.38
CA HIS A 178 -5.32 -17.80 -8.13
C HIS A 178 -5.19 -16.51 -7.31
N TYR A 179 -5.68 -16.51 -6.07
CA TYR A 179 -5.55 -15.37 -5.17
C TYR A 179 -4.09 -14.92 -4.99
N LEU A 180 -3.18 -15.86 -4.68
CA LEU A 180 -1.77 -15.56 -4.48
C LEU A 180 -1.10 -15.05 -5.75
N LYS A 181 -1.39 -15.65 -6.91
CA LYS A 181 -0.88 -15.20 -8.21
C LYS A 181 -1.28 -13.76 -8.50
N THR A 182 -2.56 -13.44 -8.29
CA THR A 182 -3.11 -12.11 -8.53
C THR A 182 -2.49 -11.09 -7.58
N VAL A 183 -2.42 -11.36 -6.27
CA VAL A 183 -1.80 -10.41 -5.33
C VAL A 183 -0.32 -10.20 -5.63
N VAL A 184 0.45 -11.26 -5.91
CA VAL A 184 1.89 -11.14 -6.21
C VAL A 184 2.16 -10.39 -7.51
N SER A 185 1.23 -10.40 -8.47
CA SER A 185 1.36 -9.63 -9.72
C SER A 185 1.44 -8.10 -9.51
N PHE A 186 1.04 -7.61 -8.33
CA PHE A 186 1.16 -6.19 -7.97
C PHE A 186 2.59 -5.77 -7.54
N ALA A 187 3.55 -6.69 -7.50
CA ALA A 187 4.92 -6.37 -7.14
C ALA A 187 5.52 -5.30 -8.09
N GLY A 188 6.20 -4.28 -7.57
CA GLY A 188 6.78 -3.19 -8.34
C GLY A 188 5.82 -2.05 -8.73
N THR A 189 4.51 -2.19 -8.55
CA THR A 189 3.52 -1.16 -8.94
C THR A 189 3.78 0.19 -8.27
N SER A 190 4.24 0.21 -7.02
CA SER A 190 4.64 1.44 -6.31
C SER A 190 5.79 2.20 -6.98
N ARG A 191 6.59 1.51 -7.81
CA ARG A 191 7.70 2.05 -8.60
C ARG A 191 7.29 2.35 -10.05
N GLY A 192 5.99 2.34 -10.35
CA GLY A 192 5.41 2.78 -11.62
C GLY A 192 5.00 1.66 -12.58
N ARG A 193 5.46 0.42 -12.37
CA ARG A 193 5.02 -0.73 -13.18
C ARG A 193 5.17 -2.05 -12.44
N ALA A 194 4.31 -3.02 -12.77
CA ALA A 194 4.47 -4.38 -12.27
C ALA A 194 5.81 -4.99 -12.72
N VAL A 195 6.43 -5.74 -11.82
CA VAL A 195 7.74 -6.40 -12.00
C VAL A 195 7.63 -7.83 -11.51
N GLU A 196 8.17 -8.77 -12.28
CA GLU A 196 8.19 -10.18 -11.91
C GLU A 196 8.96 -10.39 -10.58
N SER A 197 8.32 -11.09 -9.65
CA SER A 197 8.93 -11.48 -8.38
C SER A 197 9.71 -12.77 -8.55
N ARG A 198 11.03 -12.72 -8.38
CA ARG A 198 11.92 -13.89 -8.47
C ARG A 198 12.36 -14.44 -7.13
N ALA A 199 12.10 -13.73 -6.04
CA ALA A 199 12.30 -14.23 -4.69
C ALA A 199 11.06 -13.89 -3.87
N LEU A 200 10.21 -14.88 -3.60
CA LEU A 200 8.98 -14.69 -2.82
C LEU A 200 9.13 -15.33 -1.43
N ALA A 201 8.64 -14.62 -0.42
CA ALA A 201 8.33 -15.19 0.88
C ALA A 201 6.87 -14.91 1.25
N VAL A 202 6.17 -15.90 1.81
CA VAL A 202 4.77 -15.80 2.24
C VAL A 202 4.69 -16.04 3.75
N ALA A 203 4.23 -15.03 4.48
CA ALA A 203 3.95 -15.11 5.90
C ALA A 203 2.53 -15.65 6.13
N LEU A 204 2.44 -16.76 6.85
CA LEU A 204 1.21 -17.53 7.09
C LEU A 204 0.70 -17.33 8.53
N PRO A 205 -0.63 -17.43 8.78
CA PRO A 205 -1.19 -17.43 10.12
C PRO A 205 -0.40 -18.35 11.07
N SER A 206 -0.13 -17.85 12.27
CA SER A 206 0.83 -18.47 13.19
C SER A 206 0.31 -19.81 13.73
N ALA A 207 -0.99 -20.03 13.63
CA ALA A 207 -1.71 -21.26 13.95
C ALA A 207 -1.42 -22.43 13.00
N PHE A 208 -0.92 -22.16 11.80
CA PHE A 208 -0.89 -23.16 10.73
C PHE A 208 0.00 -24.35 11.06
N GLU A 209 -0.54 -25.53 10.85
CA GLU A 209 0.17 -26.79 10.98
C GLU A 209 0.88 -27.16 9.67
N THR A 210 1.73 -28.20 9.70
CA THR A 210 2.48 -28.64 8.51
C THR A 210 1.58 -28.95 7.31
N ALA A 211 0.36 -29.47 7.53
CA ALA A 211 -0.60 -29.72 6.46
C ALA A 211 -1.11 -28.42 5.80
N ASP A 212 -1.36 -27.37 6.60
CA ASP A 212 -1.81 -26.06 6.15
C ASP A 212 -0.72 -25.38 5.31
N VAL A 213 0.52 -25.42 5.81
CA VAL A 213 1.70 -24.89 5.12
C VAL A 213 1.93 -25.61 3.79
N ARG A 214 1.71 -26.93 3.74
CA ARG A 214 1.79 -27.73 2.51
C ARG A 214 0.74 -27.33 1.48
N LEU A 215 -0.53 -27.13 1.88
CA LEU A 215 -1.57 -26.66 0.97
C LEU A 215 -1.19 -25.33 0.33
N VAL A 216 -0.65 -24.39 1.11
CA VAL A 216 -0.20 -23.09 0.58
C VAL A 216 1.03 -23.24 -0.33
N ARG A 217 1.96 -24.15 -0.02
CA ARG A 217 3.06 -24.52 -0.93
C ARG A 217 2.51 -25.03 -2.27
N ASP A 218 1.61 -26.01 -2.24
CA ASP A 218 1.02 -26.61 -3.44
C ASP A 218 0.26 -25.55 -4.28
N ALA A 219 -0.42 -24.61 -3.62
CA ALA A 219 -1.06 -23.48 -4.27
C ALA A 219 -0.07 -22.50 -4.91
N CYS A 220 1.07 -22.22 -4.26
CA CYS A 220 2.14 -21.42 -4.86
C CYS A 220 2.75 -22.09 -6.10
N ASP A 221 2.95 -23.41 -6.04
CA ASP A 221 3.50 -24.18 -7.15
C ASP A 221 2.53 -24.19 -8.33
N LEU A 222 1.24 -24.43 -8.08
CA LEU A 222 0.17 -24.32 -9.08
C LEU A 222 0.06 -22.91 -9.69
N ALA A 223 0.35 -21.87 -8.89
CA ALA A 223 0.38 -20.48 -9.34
C ALA A 223 1.63 -20.14 -10.18
N GLY A 224 2.63 -21.03 -10.25
CA GLY A 224 3.92 -20.79 -10.92
C GLY A 224 4.85 -19.85 -10.13
N LEU A 225 4.63 -19.68 -8.83
CA LEU A 225 5.37 -18.76 -7.98
C LEU A 225 6.69 -19.39 -7.50
N SER A 226 7.68 -19.50 -8.39
CA SER A 226 8.99 -20.08 -8.07
C SER A 226 9.97 -19.07 -7.45
N ARG A 227 11.02 -19.58 -6.77
CA ARG A 227 12.12 -18.77 -6.21
C ARG A 227 13.43 -19.05 -6.93
N VAL A 228 14.08 -18.00 -7.43
CA VAL A 228 15.51 -18.03 -7.76
C VAL A 228 16.30 -17.86 -6.46
N VAL A 229 17.13 -18.85 -6.15
CA VAL A 229 17.90 -18.92 -4.90
C VAL A 229 18.99 -17.83 -4.90
N VAL A 230 18.92 -16.91 -3.93
CA VAL A 230 19.87 -15.78 -3.78
C VAL A 230 21.16 -16.19 -3.02
N ASP A 231 21.25 -17.42 -2.49
CA ASP A 231 22.44 -17.91 -1.77
C ASP A 231 22.59 -19.46 -1.83
N GLU A 232 23.79 -19.96 -2.09
CA GLU A 232 24.12 -21.29 -2.67
C GLU A 232 23.77 -22.55 -1.82
N LYS A 233 23.01 -22.46 -0.71
CA LYS A 233 22.81 -23.57 0.23
C LYS A 233 21.38 -23.82 0.73
N SER A 234 20.35 -23.66 -0.11
CA SER A 234 19.01 -24.18 0.24
C SER A 234 18.27 -24.79 -0.96
N ASP A 235 18.12 -26.11 -0.94
CA ASP A 235 17.50 -26.98 -1.94
C ASP A 235 15.95 -26.93 -1.95
N ALA A 236 15.33 -25.79 -2.25
CA ALA A 236 13.89 -25.79 -2.55
C ALA A 236 13.53 -24.81 -3.66
N SER A 237 12.83 -25.31 -4.68
CA SER A 237 12.44 -24.60 -5.91
C SER A 237 11.26 -23.62 -5.73
N GLY A 238 10.56 -23.69 -4.59
CA GLY A 238 9.40 -22.87 -4.26
C GLY A 238 9.65 -21.66 -3.33
N PRO A 239 8.61 -20.87 -3.01
CA PRO A 239 8.73 -19.66 -2.19
C PRO A 239 9.15 -19.98 -0.74
N LEU A 240 9.66 -18.99 -0.01
CA LEU A 240 9.91 -19.16 1.42
C LEU A 240 8.59 -19.06 2.20
N LEU A 241 8.26 -20.07 3.00
CA LEU A 241 7.10 -20.02 3.89
C LEU A 241 7.57 -19.79 5.32
N LEU A 242 6.94 -18.87 6.04
CA LEU A 242 7.24 -18.56 7.44
C LEU A 242 5.96 -18.15 8.17
N THR A 243 5.96 -18.18 9.50
CA THR A 243 4.80 -17.65 10.23
C THR A 243 4.78 -16.12 10.19
N ARG A 244 3.59 -15.53 10.37
CA ARG A 244 3.43 -14.08 10.61
C ARG A 244 4.29 -13.62 11.79
N THR A 245 4.38 -14.43 12.84
CA THR A 245 5.25 -14.17 13.99
C THR A 245 6.73 -14.11 13.63
N ASP A 246 7.22 -15.04 12.80
CA ASP A 246 8.62 -15.05 12.34
C ASP A 246 8.91 -13.84 11.45
N ALA A 247 8.00 -13.52 10.54
CA ALA A 247 8.14 -12.37 9.65
C ALA A 247 8.18 -11.05 10.45
N LEU A 248 7.31 -10.89 11.44
CA LEU A 248 7.30 -9.72 12.31
C LEU A 248 8.62 -9.57 13.10
N LEU A 249 9.10 -10.66 13.69
CA LEU A 249 10.38 -10.67 14.41
C LEU A 249 11.53 -10.32 13.46
N ASN A 250 11.51 -10.85 12.24
CA ASN A 250 12.49 -10.52 11.20
C ASN A 250 12.45 -9.03 10.82
N CYS A 251 11.26 -8.46 10.63
CA CYS A 251 11.08 -7.04 10.34
C CYS A 251 11.68 -6.17 11.44
N TRP A 252 11.38 -6.50 12.71
CA TRP A 252 11.91 -5.76 13.84
C TRP A 252 13.44 -5.79 13.84
N GLY A 253 14.03 -6.97 13.74
CA GLY A 253 15.49 -7.14 13.72
C GLY A 253 16.16 -6.39 12.56
N CYS A 254 15.63 -6.50 11.34
CA CYS A 254 16.20 -5.86 10.16
C CYS A 254 16.09 -4.32 10.17
N LYS A 255 15.06 -3.75 10.80
CA LYS A 255 14.88 -2.29 10.89
C LYS A 255 15.62 -1.63 12.04
N HIS A 256 15.79 -2.34 13.16
CA HIS A 256 16.23 -1.73 14.41
C HIS A 256 17.66 -2.08 14.79
N LEU A 257 18.15 -3.28 14.44
CA LEU A 257 19.48 -3.71 14.85
C LEU A 257 20.54 -3.26 13.84
N PRO A 258 21.74 -2.88 14.33
CA PRO A 258 22.17 -2.85 15.74
C PRO A 258 21.85 -1.55 16.50
N GLN A 259 21.34 -0.51 15.84
CA GLN A 259 21.28 0.86 16.39
C GLN A 259 20.45 0.94 17.68
N VAL A 260 19.26 0.35 17.67
CA VAL A 260 18.29 0.45 18.78
C VAL A 260 18.72 -0.37 19.99
N TYR A 261 19.61 -1.34 19.82
CA TYR A 261 20.12 -2.14 20.93
C TYR A 261 20.80 -1.26 21.99
N ALA A 262 21.56 -0.23 21.57
CA ALA A 262 22.23 0.68 22.49
C ALA A 262 21.25 1.61 23.24
N GLU A 263 20.12 1.93 22.61
CA GLU A 263 19.09 2.84 23.15
C GLU A 263 18.12 2.13 24.11
N LEU A 264 17.99 0.81 24.00
CA LEU A 264 17.15 0.02 24.90
C LEU A 264 17.66 0.16 26.35
N PRO A 265 16.76 0.40 27.32
CA PRO A 265 17.14 0.40 28.74
C PRO A 265 17.87 -0.89 29.10
N ALA A 266 18.95 -0.77 29.85
CA ALA A 266 19.62 -1.92 30.44
C ALA A 266 18.58 -2.76 31.21
N GLY A 267 18.51 -4.05 30.88
CA GLY A 267 17.68 -4.98 31.64
C GLY A 267 18.15 -5.01 33.09
N VAL A 268 17.26 -5.39 34.03
CA VAL A 268 17.71 -5.79 35.37
C VAL A 268 18.60 -7.01 35.17
N CYS A 269 19.92 -6.85 35.36
CA CYS A 269 20.91 -7.91 35.20
C CYS A 269 20.46 -9.16 35.95
N THR A 270 20.20 -10.26 35.24
CA THR A 270 20.13 -11.58 35.87
C THR A 270 21.57 -12.06 36.05
N PRO A 271 22.04 -12.31 37.28
CA PRO A 271 23.38 -12.82 37.51
C PRO A 271 23.38 -14.31 37.18
N GLU A 272 23.63 -14.68 35.93
CA GLU A 272 24.01 -16.05 35.58
C GLU A 272 25.33 -16.05 34.79
N ASN A 273 26.32 -16.64 35.46
CA ASN A 273 27.72 -16.73 35.10
C ASN A 273 27.95 -17.28 33.68
N GLY A 274 28.55 -16.47 32.82
CA GLY A 274 29.36 -17.00 31.73
C GLY A 274 30.57 -17.76 32.31
N PRO A 275 31.12 -18.76 31.59
CA PRO A 275 32.26 -19.56 32.07
C PRO A 275 33.50 -18.73 32.45
N ASP A 276 33.59 -17.47 31.98
CA ASP A 276 34.72 -16.56 32.17
C ASP A 276 34.41 -15.35 33.07
N GLY A 277 33.21 -15.25 33.67
CA GLY A 277 32.84 -14.13 34.55
C GLY A 277 32.68 -12.76 33.86
N SER A 278 32.57 -12.71 32.52
CA SER A 278 32.22 -11.50 31.79
C SER A 278 30.70 -11.24 31.80
N GLU A 279 30.28 -10.07 32.26
CA GLU A 279 28.90 -9.60 32.21
C GLU A 279 28.52 -9.29 30.75
N THR A 280 27.78 -10.18 30.08
CA THR A 280 27.14 -9.88 28.81
C THR A 280 25.74 -9.36 29.08
N GLU A 281 25.52 -8.06 28.84
CA GLU A 281 24.22 -7.40 29.03
C GLU A 281 23.20 -7.99 28.05
N ALA A 282 22.33 -8.91 28.50
CA ALA A 282 21.22 -9.40 27.68
C ALA A 282 20.04 -8.42 27.78
N LYS A 283 19.41 -8.10 26.64
CA LYS A 283 18.21 -7.25 26.58
C LYS A 283 17.03 -8.04 26.05
N TYR A 284 15.84 -7.79 26.59
CA TYR A 284 14.63 -8.52 26.21
C TYR A 284 13.62 -7.58 25.56
N ILE A 285 13.06 -7.99 24.43
CA ILE A 285 11.97 -7.28 23.78
C ILE A 285 10.74 -8.16 23.71
N ALA A 286 9.56 -7.54 23.68
CA ALA A 286 8.32 -8.21 23.37
C ALA A 286 7.73 -7.66 22.05
N LEU A 287 7.15 -8.54 21.24
CA LEU A 287 6.39 -8.17 20.04
C LEU A 287 4.97 -8.71 20.20
N VAL A 288 3.98 -7.84 20.02
CA VAL A 288 2.56 -8.19 20.16
C VAL A 288 1.84 -7.86 18.86
N ASP A 289 1.27 -8.85 18.19
CA ASP A 289 0.43 -8.66 17.00
C ASP A 289 -1.02 -8.97 17.36
N VAL A 290 -1.89 -7.97 17.31
CA VAL A 290 -3.34 -8.12 17.53
C VAL A 290 -4.04 -8.01 16.18
N GLY A 291 -4.15 -9.15 15.50
CA GLY A 291 -4.69 -9.29 14.16
C GLY A 291 -6.21 -9.38 14.10
N PHE A 292 -6.73 -9.73 12.93
CA PHE A 292 -8.17 -9.93 12.73
C PHE A 292 -8.66 -11.21 13.40
N ALA A 293 -7.93 -12.31 13.23
CA ALA A 293 -8.34 -13.65 13.69
C ALA A 293 -7.36 -14.29 14.69
N GLU A 294 -6.22 -13.68 14.98
CA GLU A 294 -5.28 -14.20 15.97
C GLU A 294 -4.59 -13.06 16.71
N THR A 295 -4.17 -13.33 17.93
CA THR A 295 -3.28 -12.47 18.70
C THR A 295 -2.05 -13.27 19.09
N SER A 296 -0.87 -12.72 18.86
CA SER A 296 0.40 -13.35 19.25
C SER A 296 1.21 -12.45 20.16
N VAL A 297 1.93 -13.07 21.10
CA VAL A 297 2.92 -12.43 21.96
C VAL A 297 4.22 -13.20 21.83
N GLN A 298 5.29 -12.51 21.45
CA GLN A 298 6.63 -13.06 21.31
C GLN A 298 7.60 -12.35 22.23
N ILE A 299 8.54 -13.10 22.80
CA ILE A 299 9.65 -12.55 23.59
C ILE A 299 10.95 -13.00 22.95
N ALA A 300 11.84 -12.05 22.70
CA ALA A 300 13.15 -12.29 22.13
C ALA A 300 14.24 -11.69 23.00
N GLU A 301 15.34 -12.42 23.08
CA GLU A 301 16.59 -12.01 23.71
C GLU A 301 17.54 -11.44 22.67
N LEU A 302 18.20 -10.34 23.04
CA LEU A 302 19.21 -9.66 22.26
C LEU A 302 20.54 -9.73 23.02
N ARG A 303 21.60 -10.21 22.36
CA ARG A 303 22.95 -10.25 22.91
C ARG A 303 23.97 -9.75 21.89
N PRO A 304 25.05 -9.07 22.31
CA PRO A 304 26.18 -8.82 21.42
C PRO A 304 26.78 -10.15 20.95
N ARG A 305 27.20 -10.23 19.68
CA ARG A 305 27.95 -11.39 19.18
C ARG A 305 29.44 -11.23 19.48
N ASP A 306 30.11 -12.36 19.73
CA ASP A 306 31.57 -12.40 19.83
C ASP A 306 32.21 -12.02 18.48
N GLU A 307 33.39 -11.37 18.54
CA GLU A 307 34.10 -10.86 17.36
C GLU A 307 34.35 -11.96 16.29
N LYS A 308 34.55 -13.22 16.71
CA LYS A 308 34.77 -14.35 15.79
C LYS A 308 33.50 -14.76 15.02
N GLU A 309 32.34 -14.69 15.65
CA GLU A 309 31.04 -14.99 15.00
C GLU A 309 30.60 -13.83 14.11
N ALA A 310 30.86 -12.59 14.55
CA ALA A 310 30.61 -11.38 13.77
C ALA A 310 31.43 -11.33 12.46
N GLU A 311 32.69 -11.80 12.50
CA GLU A 311 33.58 -11.83 11.33
C GLU A 311 33.18 -12.91 10.31
N GLN A 312 32.58 -14.03 10.74
CA GLN A 312 32.07 -15.08 9.84
C GLN A 312 30.82 -14.66 9.05
N GLU A 313 30.03 -13.72 9.58
CA GLU A 313 28.80 -13.24 8.94
C GLU A 313 28.93 -11.84 8.31
N LYS A 314 30.15 -11.30 8.27
CA LYS A 314 30.48 -9.97 7.75
C LYS A 314 29.82 -9.70 6.39
N GLY A 315 28.91 -8.72 6.35
CA GLY A 315 28.10 -8.34 5.19
C GLY A 315 26.60 -8.59 5.35
N LYS A 316 26.14 -9.38 6.33
CA LYS A 316 24.71 -9.56 6.62
C LYS A 316 24.15 -8.45 7.52
N VAL A 317 22.82 -8.31 7.59
CA VAL A 317 22.18 -7.36 8.54
C VAL A 317 22.38 -7.80 10.01
N GLN A 318 22.73 -9.07 10.26
CA GLN A 318 22.81 -9.68 11.60
C GLN A 318 24.15 -9.53 12.35
N ASN A 319 25.11 -8.72 11.86
CA ASN A 319 26.53 -8.93 12.20
C ASN A 319 26.97 -8.57 13.62
N LYS A 320 26.19 -7.79 14.39
CA LYS A 320 26.64 -7.27 15.70
C LYS A 320 25.82 -7.75 16.89
N ILE A 321 24.53 -7.98 16.70
CA ILE A 321 23.59 -8.38 17.75
C ILE A 321 22.92 -9.68 17.32
N ALA A 322 23.08 -10.73 18.13
CA ALA A 322 22.30 -11.94 18.02
C ALA A 322 20.90 -11.68 18.58
N MET A 323 19.89 -12.12 17.83
CA MET A 323 18.50 -12.13 18.29
C MET A 323 18.02 -13.58 18.36
N LYS A 324 17.55 -13.99 19.54
CA LYS A 324 17.03 -15.33 19.80
C LYS A 324 15.60 -15.23 20.32
N ARG A 325 14.65 -15.85 19.63
CA ARG A 325 13.29 -16.01 20.17
C ARG A 325 13.32 -16.95 21.37
N LEU A 326 12.78 -16.49 22.50
CA LEU A 326 12.62 -17.28 23.73
C LEU A 326 11.24 -17.94 23.80
N ALA A 327 10.20 -17.18 23.44
CA ALA A 327 8.83 -17.69 23.42
C ALA A 327 8.01 -17.05 22.30
N VAL A 328 7.02 -17.81 21.84
CA VAL A 328 5.89 -17.34 21.05
C VAL A 328 4.66 -18.04 21.61
N VAL A 329 3.64 -17.26 21.95
CA VAL A 329 2.33 -17.78 22.36
C VAL A 329 1.28 -17.10 21.50
N VAL A 330 0.35 -17.88 20.97
CA VAL A 330 -0.68 -17.41 20.04
C VAL A 330 -2.04 -17.86 20.55
N ASP A 331 -3.00 -16.94 20.54
CA ASP A 331 -4.41 -17.26 20.71
C ASP A 331 -5.15 -17.04 19.38
N ASN A 332 -5.51 -18.17 18.75
CA ASN A 332 -6.17 -18.21 17.44
C ASN A 332 -7.67 -17.93 17.49
N ALA A 333 -8.22 -17.67 18.68
CA ALA A 333 -9.60 -17.28 18.91
C ALA A 333 -9.69 -15.96 19.69
N LEU A 334 -8.65 -15.13 19.56
CA LEU A 334 -8.57 -13.78 20.09
C LEU A 334 -8.11 -12.83 18.97
N GLY A 335 -9.05 -12.24 18.25
CA GLY A 335 -8.77 -11.20 17.26
C GLY A 335 -9.86 -10.13 17.23
N THR A 336 -9.74 -9.17 16.32
CA THR A 336 -10.79 -8.14 16.16
C THR A 336 -12.12 -8.73 15.71
N VAL A 337 -12.13 -9.87 14.99
CA VAL A 337 -13.36 -10.59 14.63
C VAL A 337 -14.16 -10.99 15.86
N ASP A 338 -13.49 -11.41 16.93
CA ASP A 338 -14.13 -11.86 18.16
C ASP A 338 -14.74 -10.66 18.94
N ALA A 339 -14.08 -9.50 18.88
CA ALA A 339 -14.62 -8.24 19.42
C ALA A 339 -15.82 -7.72 18.61
N ILE A 340 -15.76 -7.80 17.28
CA ILE A 340 -16.89 -7.45 16.40
C ILE A 340 -18.08 -8.38 16.67
N ASN A 341 -17.82 -9.68 16.83
CA ASN A 341 -18.85 -10.65 17.18
C ASN A 341 -19.50 -10.36 18.53
N ALA A 342 -18.75 -9.93 19.54
CA ALA A 342 -19.30 -9.56 20.85
C ALA A 342 -20.30 -8.39 20.71
N LEU A 343 -19.97 -7.37 19.92
CA LEU A 343 -20.88 -6.28 19.61
C LEU A 343 -22.09 -6.75 18.78
N ALA A 344 -21.86 -7.50 17.69
CA ALA A 344 -22.92 -7.98 16.82
C ALA A 344 -23.95 -8.85 17.56
N LYS A 345 -23.50 -9.75 18.45
CA LYS A 345 -24.39 -10.56 19.32
C LYS A 345 -25.26 -9.69 20.22
N HIS A 346 -24.71 -8.61 20.78
CA HIS A 346 -25.49 -7.65 21.55
C HIS A 346 -26.56 -6.97 20.67
N VAL A 347 -26.20 -6.56 19.45
CA VAL A 347 -27.16 -5.94 18.52
C VAL A 347 -28.27 -6.90 18.12
N VAL A 348 -27.97 -8.19 17.86
CA VAL A 348 -28.99 -9.20 17.58
C VAL A 348 -30.00 -9.30 18.73
N GLU A 349 -29.53 -9.34 19.97
CA GLU A 349 -30.43 -9.39 21.14
C GLU A 349 -31.28 -8.12 21.28
N VAL A 350 -30.71 -6.96 20.96
CA VAL A 350 -31.46 -5.69 20.91
C VAL A 350 -32.54 -5.72 19.83
N VAL A 351 -32.22 -6.23 18.64
CA VAL A 351 -33.19 -6.39 17.53
C VAL A 351 -34.33 -7.31 17.94
N LYS A 352 -34.00 -8.45 18.55
CA LYS A 352 -34.98 -9.41 19.07
C LYS A 352 -35.87 -8.82 20.15
N THR A 353 -35.29 -8.12 21.12
CA THR A 353 -36.03 -7.55 22.25
C THR A 353 -36.89 -6.37 21.84
N LYS A 354 -36.38 -5.45 21.01
CA LYS A 354 -37.07 -4.20 20.66
C LYS A 354 -37.99 -4.31 19.46
N HIS A 355 -37.66 -5.18 18.51
CA HIS A 355 -38.38 -5.30 17.24
C HIS A 355 -39.05 -6.67 17.06
N GLY A 356 -38.80 -7.65 17.94
CA GLY A 356 -39.39 -8.99 17.83
C GLY A 356 -38.84 -9.81 16.66
N GLU A 357 -37.73 -9.37 16.06
CA GLU A 357 -37.13 -9.99 14.88
C GLU A 357 -35.83 -10.71 15.20
N ASP A 358 -35.48 -11.72 14.40
CA ASP A 358 -34.20 -12.43 14.51
C ASP A 358 -33.28 -12.10 13.33
N VAL A 359 -31.97 -12.27 13.55
CA VAL A 359 -30.94 -12.14 12.51
C VAL A 359 -30.31 -13.50 12.30
N VAL A 360 -30.78 -14.20 11.27
CA VAL A 360 -30.31 -15.54 10.91
C VAL A 360 -28.80 -15.48 10.60
N PRO A 361 -27.95 -16.31 11.25
CA PRO A 361 -26.53 -16.42 10.93
C PRO A 361 -26.29 -16.70 9.44
N HIS A 362 -25.16 -16.24 8.92
CA HIS A 362 -24.75 -16.43 7.51
C HIS A 362 -25.69 -15.82 6.45
N SER A 363 -26.70 -15.05 6.86
CA SER A 363 -27.60 -14.34 5.95
C SER A 363 -26.99 -13.02 5.45
N LYS A 364 -27.54 -12.46 4.35
CA LYS A 364 -27.21 -11.10 3.89
C LYS A 364 -27.39 -10.05 5.00
N ARG A 365 -28.42 -10.23 5.84
CA ARG A 365 -28.69 -9.35 7.00
C ARG A 365 -27.57 -9.44 8.03
N ALA A 366 -27.09 -10.64 8.34
CA ALA A 366 -25.96 -10.84 9.25
C ALA A 366 -24.67 -10.20 8.72
N LEU A 367 -24.39 -10.32 7.41
CA LEU A 367 -23.22 -9.71 6.77
C LEU A 367 -23.25 -8.17 6.86
N ARG A 368 -24.41 -7.56 6.58
CA ARG A 368 -24.62 -6.10 6.72
C ARG A 368 -24.41 -5.65 8.18
N LEU A 369 -24.91 -6.45 9.14
CA LEU A 369 -24.70 -6.19 10.57
C LEU A 369 -23.21 -6.24 10.94
N PHE A 370 -22.47 -7.25 10.46
CA PHE A 370 -21.03 -7.38 10.72
C PHE A 370 -20.26 -6.16 10.20
N ALA A 371 -20.49 -5.75 8.95
CA ALA A 371 -19.84 -4.59 8.36
C ALA A 371 -20.12 -3.29 9.13
N SER A 372 -21.34 -3.14 9.66
CA SER A 372 -21.69 -2.00 10.53
C SER A 372 -20.99 -2.08 11.88
N CYS A 373 -20.98 -3.24 12.53
CA CYS A 373 -20.28 -3.45 13.80
C CYS A 373 -18.77 -3.26 13.66
N GLN A 374 -18.17 -3.69 12.55
CA GLN A 374 -16.76 -3.47 12.26
C GLN A 374 -16.43 -1.98 12.18
N ARG A 375 -17.26 -1.18 11.51
CA ARG A 375 -17.12 0.29 11.48
C ARG A 375 -17.24 0.88 12.88
N ALA A 376 -18.25 0.47 13.65
CA ALA A 376 -18.41 0.93 15.03
C ALA A 376 -17.22 0.59 15.93
N VAL A 377 -16.63 -0.61 15.84
CA VAL A 377 -15.43 -0.97 16.60
C VAL A 377 -14.24 -0.07 16.25
N LYS A 378 -14.08 0.27 14.96
CA LYS A 378 -13.05 1.23 14.53
C LYS A 378 -13.31 2.63 15.11
N ASP A 379 -14.55 3.12 15.05
CA ASP A 379 -14.93 4.41 15.61
C ASP A 379 -14.69 4.45 17.12
N LEU A 380 -15.15 3.44 17.85
CA LEU A 380 -15.02 3.33 19.31
C LEU A 380 -13.57 3.24 19.78
N SER A 381 -12.64 2.88 18.90
CA SER A 381 -11.21 2.92 19.19
C SER A 381 -10.68 4.36 19.32
N GLY A 382 -11.30 5.33 18.63
CA GLY A 382 -10.94 6.75 18.70
C GLY A 382 -11.94 7.63 19.46
N LEU A 383 -13.23 7.27 19.43
CA LEU A 383 -14.35 8.05 19.95
C LEU A 383 -15.01 7.34 21.15
N PRO A 384 -15.58 8.09 22.12
CA PRO A 384 -16.27 7.49 23.27
C PRO A 384 -17.63 6.89 22.90
N ASP A 385 -18.22 7.33 21.79
CA ASP A 385 -19.52 6.88 21.28
C ASP A 385 -19.56 6.93 19.76
N THR A 386 -20.46 6.13 19.18
CA THR A 386 -20.81 6.11 17.77
C THR A 386 -22.26 5.64 17.61
N THR A 387 -22.80 5.67 16.39
CA THR A 387 -24.14 5.17 16.08
C THR A 387 -24.07 4.13 14.97
N LEU A 388 -24.63 2.95 15.23
CA LEU A 388 -24.91 1.96 14.20
C LEU A 388 -26.17 2.38 13.45
N ALA A 389 -26.02 2.82 12.21
CA ALA A 389 -27.11 3.15 11.31
C ALA A 389 -27.16 2.12 10.16
N LEU A 390 -28.24 1.36 10.10
CA LEU A 390 -28.50 0.32 9.11
C LEU A 390 -29.85 0.60 8.46
N GLU A 391 -29.82 1.18 7.26
CA GLU A 391 -31.01 1.51 6.46
C GLU A 391 -31.71 0.24 5.96
N GLY A 392 -33.04 0.17 5.94
CA GLY A 392 -33.78 -1.01 5.44
C GLY A 392 -33.28 -2.33 6.03
N PHE A 393 -33.07 -2.36 7.34
CA PHE A 393 -32.50 -3.51 8.05
C PHE A 393 -33.57 -4.33 8.77
N LEU A 394 -34.65 -3.71 9.20
CA LEU A 394 -35.82 -4.32 9.82
C LEU A 394 -36.82 -4.75 8.74
N GLN A 395 -37.86 -5.47 9.13
CA GLN A 395 -38.98 -5.77 8.22
C GLN A 395 -39.63 -4.48 7.70
N ASP A 396 -40.30 -4.59 6.55
CA ASP A 396 -40.95 -3.47 5.85
C ASP A 396 -40.00 -2.29 5.54
N GLU A 397 -38.73 -2.58 5.25
CA GLU A 397 -37.68 -1.60 4.96
C GLU A 397 -37.44 -0.59 6.11
N GLY A 398 -37.69 -0.99 7.35
CA GLY A 398 -37.42 -0.16 8.52
C GLY A 398 -35.93 -0.01 8.83
N ASP A 399 -35.51 1.16 9.28
CA ASP A 399 -34.12 1.43 9.66
C ASP A 399 -33.83 1.00 11.10
N LEU A 400 -32.62 0.48 11.34
CA LEU A 400 -32.08 0.29 12.68
C LEU A 400 -31.06 1.41 12.98
N VAL A 401 -31.38 2.24 13.96
CA VAL A 401 -30.46 3.26 14.50
C VAL A 401 -30.20 2.95 15.97
N LEU A 402 -28.97 2.58 16.29
CA LEU A 402 -28.57 2.17 17.63
C LEU A 402 -27.31 2.93 18.09
N PRO A 403 -27.42 3.84 19.08
CA PRO A 403 -26.24 4.43 19.69
C PRO A 403 -25.47 3.39 20.50
N VAL A 404 -24.15 3.40 20.38
CA VAL A 404 -23.24 2.48 21.08
C VAL A 404 -22.10 3.29 21.70
N SER A 405 -21.78 3.01 22.97
CA SER A 405 -20.67 3.64 23.69
C SER A 405 -19.48 2.69 23.85
N ARG A 406 -18.29 3.27 24.04
CA ARG A 406 -17.06 2.53 24.35
C ARG A 406 -17.22 1.72 25.63
N ASP A 407 -17.84 2.30 26.66
CA ASP A 407 -18.10 1.61 27.93
C ASP A 407 -18.93 0.34 27.76
N LEU A 408 -19.95 0.39 26.92
CA LEU A 408 -20.74 -0.80 26.57
C LEU A 408 -19.87 -1.82 25.84
N PHE A 409 -19.14 -1.39 24.82
CA PHE A 409 -18.27 -2.27 24.04
C PHE A 409 -17.18 -2.94 24.89
N GLU A 410 -16.55 -2.21 25.81
CA GLU A 410 -15.54 -2.75 26.72
C GLU A 410 -16.13 -3.78 27.69
N ARG A 411 -17.34 -3.55 28.20
CA ARG A 411 -18.06 -4.56 29.01
C ARG A 411 -18.33 -5.83 28.22
N LEU A 412 -18.75 -5.70 26.96
CA LEU A 412 -18.98 -6.86 26.08
C LEU A 412 -17.68 -7.61 25.78
N CYS A 413 -16.54 -6.90 25.72
CA CYS A 413 -15.23 -7.46 25.48
C CYS A 413 -14.50 -7.95 26.74
N ALA A 414 -15.08 -7.87 27.94
CA ALA A 414 -14.41 -8.26 29.18
C ALA A 414 -13.82 -9.70 29.16
N PRO A 415 -14.50 -10.72 28.59
CA PRO A 415 -13.90 -12.05 28.43
C PRO A 415 -12.67 -12.08 27.50
N LEU A 416 -12.64 -11.23 26.46
CA LEU A 416 -11.50 -11.11 25.55
C LEU A 416 -10.33 -10.41 26.22
N LYS A 417 -10.59 -9.40 27.05
CA LYS A 417 -9.58 -8.74 27.90
C LYS A 417 -8.89 -9.74 28.82
N ALA A 418 -9.66 -10.57 29.54
CA ALA A 418 -9.13 -11.61 30.41
C ALA A 418 -8.28 -12.66 29.66
N ARG A 419 -8.66 -13.01 28.43
CA ARG A 419 -7.86 -13.90 27.59
C ARG A 419 -6.54 -13.26 27.15
N LEU A 420 -6.54 -11.96 26.81
CA LEU A 420 -5.32 -11.23 26.51
C LEU A 420 -4.37 -11.20 27.71
N GLU A 421 -4.89 -10.95 28.92
CA GLU A 421 -4.11 -11.00 30.16
C GLU A 421 -3.44 -12.38 30.35
N SER A 422 -4.20 -13.46 30.18
CA SER A 422 -3.70 -14.83 30.27
C SER A 422 -2.64 -15.14 29.20
N LEU A 423 -2.85 -14.68 27.96
CA LEU A 423 -1.92 -14.88 26.85
C LEU A 423 -0.57 -14.21 27.13
N VAL A 424 -0.62 -12.95 27.56
CA VAL A 424 0.58 -12.16 27.91
C VAL A 424 1.33 -12.78 29.09
N ALA A 425 0.61 -13.17 30.15
CA ALA A 425 1.21 -13.87 31.29
C ALA A 425 1.89 -15.19 30.87
N SER A 426 1.24 -15.97 30.00
CA SER A 426 1.78 -17.23 29.49
C SER A 426 3.04 -17.02 28.66
N ALA A 427 3.13 -15.93 27.88
CA ALA A 427 4.33 -15.60 27.13
C ALA A 427 5.53 -15.32 28.06
N PHE A 428 5.34 -14.58 29.14
CA PHE A 428 6.40 -14.34 30.14
C PHE A 428 6.85 -15.61 30.84
N VAL A 429 5.89 -16.45 31.26
CA VAL A 429 6.18 -17.76 31.88
C VAL A 429 6.94 -18.65 30.91
N SER A 430 6.49 -18.76 29.65
CA SER A 430 7.13 -19.59 28.63
C SER A 430 8.53 -19.09 28.26
N ALA A 431 8.78 -17.78 28.32
CA ALA A 431 10.10 -17.22 28.06
C ALA A 431 11.06 -17.35 29.25
N GLY A 432 10.55 -17.58 30.46
CA GLY A 432 11.34 -17.50 31.69
C GLY A 432 11.81 -16.10 32.02
N VAL A 433 11.13 -15.06 31.51
CA VAL A 433 11.52 -13.65 31.65
C VAL A 433 10.47 -12.91 32.47
N ALA A 434 10.90 -12.24 33.54
CA ALA A 434 10.01 -11.40 34.33
C ALA A 434 9.48 -10.22 33.47
N PRO A 435 8.19 -9.83 33.59
CA PRO A 435 7.64 -8.73 32.79
C PRO A 435 8.43 -7.42 32.93
N LEU A 436 9.03 -7.23 34.10
CA LEU A 436 9.85 -6.07 34.46
C LEU A 436 11.21 -6.02 33.78
N SER A 437 11.69 -7.15 33.25
CA SER A 437 12.97 -7.27 32.54
C SER A 437 12.84 -6.95 31.04
N ILE A 438 11.62 -6.74 30.54
CA ILE A 438 11.40 -6.33 29.16
C ILE A 438 11.85 -4.88 28.97
N SER A 439 12.83 -4.68 28.09
CA SER A 439 13.36 -3.37 27.71
C SER A 439 12.35 -2.55 26.88
N GLY A 440 11.47 -3.21 26.12
CA GLY A 440 10.39 -2.56 25.38
C GLY A 440 9.48 -3.56 24.66
N ALA A 441 8.22 -3.20 24.51
CA ALA A 441 7.22 -4.02 23.83
C ALA A 441 6.65 -3.27 22.62
N ASP A 442 6.86 -3.78 21.40
CA ASP A 442 6.26 -3.20 20.20
C ASP A 442 4.94 -3.89 19.87
N VAL A 443 3.90 -3.08 19.64
CA VAL A 443 2.56 -3.57 19.31
C VAL A 443 2.19 -3.22 17.86
N VAL A 444 1.68 -4.20 17.13
CA VAL A 444 1.22 -4.10 15.74
C VAL A 444 -0.16 -4.77 15.56
N GLY A 445 -0.69 -4.74 14.34
CA GLY A 445 -1.99 -5.32 14.02
C GLY A 445 -3.14 -4.34 14.22
N GLY A 446 -4.25 -4.56 13.50
CA GLY A 446 -5.41 -3.66 13.51
C GLY A 446 -6.04 -3.51 14.89
N GLY A 447 -6.07 -4.57 15.70
CA GLY A 447 -6.65 -4.58 17.04
C GLY A 447 -5.84 -3.86 18.10
N SER A 448 -4.56 -3.56 17.85
CA SER A 448 -3.69 -2.81 18.77
C SER A 448 -4.16 -1.38 19.07
N ARG A 449 -5.11 -0.88 18.26
CA ARG A 449 -5.73 0.44 18.42
C ARG A 449 -6.90 0.44 19.41
N ILE A 450 -7.41 -0.72 19.79
CA ILE A 450 -8.52 -0.82 20.73
C ILE A 450 -8.01 -0.44 22.13
N PRO A 451 -8.65 0.52 22.84
CA PRO A 451 -8.12 1.08 24.09
C PRO A 451 -7.78 0.04 25.17
N TRP A 452 -8.69 -0.92 25.42
CA TRP A 452 -8.47 -1.96 26.43
C TRP A 452 -7.27 -2.87 26.13
N VAL A 453 -6.86 -3.01 24.86
CA VAL A 453 -5.67 -3.78 24.48
C VAL A 453 -4.41 -3.07 24.98
N ALA A 454 -4.27 -1.78 24.66
CA ALA A 454 -3.12 -1.00 25.09
C ALA A 454 -3.05 -0.90 26.62
N GLU A 455 -4.19 -0.71 27.29
CA GLU A 455 -4.29 -0.71 28.76
C GLU A 455 -3.79 -2.03 29.36
N THR A 456 -4.26 -3.17 28.82
CA THR A 456 -3.87 -4.51 29.28
C THR A 456 -2.37 -4.76 29.12
N LEU A 457 -1.80 -4.40 27.96
CA LEU A 457 -0.37 -4.56 27.70
C LEU A 457 0.48 -3.64 28.58
N SER A 458 0.07 -2.38 28.74
CA SER A 458 0.75 -1.44 29.63
C SER A 458 0.72 -1.90 31.09
N ALA A 459 -0.42 -2.40 31.57
CA ALA A 459 -0.55 -2.93 32.93
C ALA A 459 0.38 -4.13 33.17
N ALA A 460 0.53 -5.02 32.19
CA ALA A 460 1.41 -6.17 32.28
C ALA A 460 2.91 -5.80 32.36
N LEU A 461 3.29 -4.60 31.87
CA LEU A 461 4.69 -4.15 31.78
C LEU A 461 5.08 -3.11 32.85
N ALA A 462 4.12 -2.61 33.63
CA ALA A 462 4.30 -1.49 34.56
C ALA A 462 4.96 -1.88 35.90
N GLN A 463 5.72 -0.94 36.48
CA GLN A 463 6.19 -0.98 37.88
C GLN A 463 5.51 0.12 38.70
N GLY A 464 4.25 -0.08 39.07
CA GLY A 464 3.46 0.95 39.77
C GLY A 464 2.85 2.00 38.84
N GLN A 465 2.05 2.91 39.40
CA GLN A 465 1.16 3.81 38.65
C GLN A 465 1.88 4.91 37.86
N ASP A 466 3.13 5.26 38.22
CA ASP A 466 3.88 6.39 37.64
C ASP A 466 5.04 5.99 36.69
N ALA A 467 5.19 4.70 36.37
CA ALA A 467 6.28 4.23 35.51
C ALA A 467 6.06 4.62 34.03
N PRO A 468 7.12 5.02 33.29
CA PRO A 468 7.00 5.32 31.87
C PRO A 468 6.55 4.07 31.10
N SER A 469 5.58 4.24 30.18
CA SER A 469 5.09 3.13 29.36
C SER A 469 6.23 2.53 28.54
N ARG A 470 6.43 1.22 28.67
CA ARG A 470 7.36 0.44 27.84
C ARG A 470 6.73 -0.06 26.54
N LEU A 471 5.45 0.27 26.31
CA LEU A 471 4.73 -0.03 25.08
C LEU A 471 5.12 0.98 23.99
N ARG A 472 5.51 0.47 22.83
CA ARG A 472 6.03 1.22 21.68
C ARG A 472 5.26 0.85 20.41
N ARG A 473 5.38 1.74 19.42
CA ARG A 473 4.82 1.58 18.07
C ARG A 473 5.87 2.00 17.04
N THR A 474 7.03 1.33 17.04
CA THR A 474 8.13 1.66 16.11
C THR A 474 7.95 1.03 14.74
N LEU A 475 7.11 0.00 14.66
CA LEU A 475 6.76 -0.72 13.44
C LEU A 475 5.43 -0.21 12.87
N ASP A 476 5.31 -0.23 11.54
CA ASP A 476 4.04 0.04 10.88
C ASP A 476 3.06 -1.10 11.17
N GLY A 477 1.90 -0.76 11.74
CA GLY A 477 0.95 -1.76 12.26
C GLY A 477 0.25 -2.60 11.18
N SER A 478 0.36 -2.22 9.91
CA SER A 478 -0.30 -2.89 8.78
C SER A 478 0.64 -3.67 7.86
N SER A 479 1.89 -3.24 7.71
CA SER A 479 2.79 -3.73 6.67
C SER A 479 4.04 -4.45 7.19
N SER A 480 4.32 -4.40 8.50
CA SER A 480 5.58 -4.92 9.04
C SER A 480 5.76 -6.42 8.83
N VAL A 481 4.67 -7.20 8.80
CA VAL A 481 4.72 -8.63 8.47
C VAL A 481 5.18 -8.84 7.03
N ALA A 482 4.57 -8.15 6.06
CA ALA A 482 4.94 -8.23 4.64
C ALA A 482 6.39 -7.76 4.40
N VAL A 483 6.79 -6.65 5.03
CA VAL A 483 8.16 -6.14 4.97
C VAL A 483 9.16 -7.14 5.55
N GLY A 484 8.83 -7.76 6.68
CA GLY A 484 9.63 -8.82 7.30
C GLY A 484 9.79 -10.06 6.42
N ALA A 485 8.73 -10.46 5.73
CA ALA A 485 8.78 -11.51 4.72
C ALA A 485 9.67 -11.10 3.53
N CYS A 486 9.60 -9.85 3.07
CA CYS A 486 10.41 -9.36 1.94
C CYS A 486 11.90 -9.34 2.29
N PHE A 487 12.27 -8.96 3.53
CA PHE A 487 13.63 -9.13 4.02
C PHE A 487 14.06 -10.60 4.00
N ALA A 488 13.20 -11.53 4.44
CA ALA A 488 13.52 -12.95 4.41
C ALA A 488 13.70 -13.48 2.97
N ALA A 489 12.87 -13.01 2.02
CA ALA A 489 12.96 -13.34 0.61
C ALA A 489 14.33 -12.97 0.00
N SER A 490 14.87 -11.82 0.39
CA SER A 490 16.20 -11.33 -0.04
C SER A 490 17.38 -11.90 0.74
N GLY A 491 17.16 -12.86 1.64
CA GLY A 491 18.21 -13.50 2.44
C GLY A 491 18.53 -12.78 3.77
N HIS A 492 17.91 -11.64 4.04
CA HIS A 492 18.04 -10.91 5.29
C HIS A 492 17.10 -11.48 6.35
N ARG A 493 17.54 -12.55 7.02
CA ARG A 493 16.71 -13.29 7.99
C ARG A 493 17.36 -13.51 9.35
N TYR A 494 16.62 -13.25 10.43
CA TYR A 494 16.97 -13.62 11.80
C TYR A 494 16.34 -14.94 12.24
N VAL A 495 15.28 -15.39 11.55
CA VAL A 495 14.54 -16.60 11.87
C VAL A 495 14.56 -17.53 10.66
N GLN A 496 14.64 -18.84 10.90
CA GLN A 496 14.60 -19.83 9.84
C GLN A 496 13.16 -20.05 9.35
N PRO A 497 12.93 -20.05 8.03
CA PRO A 497 11.65 -20.43 7.42
C PRO A 497 11.27 -21.89 7.70
N PHE A 498 10.03 -22.27 7.35
CA PHE A 498 9.60 -23.67 7.38
C PHE A 498 10.48 -24.53 6.47
N ALA A 499 10.94 -25.66 6.99
CA ALA A 499 11.59 -26.70 6.20
C ALA A 499 10.54 -27.70 5.72
N LEU A 500 10.16 -27.61 4.45
CA LEU A 500 9.43 -28.68 3.77
C LEU A 500 10.46 -29.55 3.05
N THR A 501 10.51 -30.84 3.36
CA THR A 501 11.55 -31.77 2.86
C THR A 501 11.21 -32.40 1.52
N ASP A 502 9.95 -32.31 1.08
CA ASP A 502 9.45 -33.03 -0.08
C ASP A 502 8.78 -32.02 -1.04
N ASP A 503 9.31 -31.91 -2.25
CA ASP A 503 8.62 -31.25 -3.36
C ASP A 503 7.56 -32.21 -3.91
N ARG A 504 6.33 -31.73 -4.07
CA ARG A 504 5.23 -32.46 -4.73
C ARG A 504 4.98 -31.84 -6.09
N LEU A 505 4.80 -32.69 -7.10
CA LEU A 505 4.30 -32.21 -8.39
C LEU A 505 2.83 -31.84 -8.24
N ALA A 506 2.44 -30.71 -8.83
CA ALA A 506 1.05 -30.32 -8.89
C ALA A 506 0.23 -31.43 -9.59
N GLU A 507 -0.96 -31.69 -9.05
CA GLU A 507 -1.81 -32.73 -9.59
C GLU A 507 -2.36 -32.32 -10.96
N PRO A 508 -2.24 -33.15 -12.02
CA PRO A 508 -2.65 -32.79 -13.38
C PRO A 508 -4.10 -32.29 -13.49
N GLY A 509 -4.99 -32.80 -12.63
CA GLY A 509 -6.39 -32.36 -12.58
C GLY A 509 -6.56 -30.91 -12.08
N LEU A 510 -5.76 -30.48 -11.10
CA LEU A 510 -5.79 -29.10 -10.61
C LEU A 510 -5.20 -28.14 -11.64
N GLU A 511 -4.10 -28.51 -12.28
CA GLU A 511 -3.49 -27.73 -13.36
C GLU A 511 -4.47 -27.54 -14.52
N ALA A 512 -5.07 -28.63 -15.01
CA ALA A 512 -6.05 -28.56 -16.09
C ALA A 512 -7.27 -27.68 -15.73
N LEU A 513 -7.75 -27.76 -14.50
CA LEU A 513 -8.83 -26.90 -14.00
C LEU A 513 -8.40 -25.43 -13.96
N ALA A 514 -7.26 -25.11 -13.35
CA ALA A 514 -6.75 -23.76 -13.24
C ALA A 514 -6.50 -23.12 -14.62
N THR A 515 -5.93 -23.88 -15.56
CA THR A 515 -5.73 -23.44 -16.96
C THR A 515 -7.05 -23.20 -17.68
N ARG A 516 -8.05 -24.07 -17.50
CA ARG A 516 -9.37 -23.90 -18.09
C ARG A 516 -10.05 -22.61 -17.60
N LEU A 517 -10.04 -22.36 -16.29
CA LEU A 517 -10.59 -21.14 -15.70
C LEU A 517 -9.89 -19.90 -16.29
N ALA A 518 -8.55 -19.89 -16.27
CA ALA A 518 -7.75 -18.79 -16.82
C ALA A 518 -8.00 -18.54 -18.31
N ALA A 519 -8.21 -19.59 -19.11
CA ALA A 519 -8.50 -19.46 -20.53
C ALA A 519 -9.89 -18.85 -20.79
N THR A 520 -10.89 -19.21 -19.99
CA THR A 520 -12.22 -18.58 -20.05
C THR A 520 -12.14 -17.09 -19.69
N GLU A 521 -11.41 -16.75 -18.63
CA GLU A 521 -11.23 -15.36 -18.18
C GLU A 521 -10.50 -14.52 -19.22
N ALA A 522 -9.44 -15.04 -19.82
CA ALA A 522 -8.69 -14.34 -20.86
C ALA A 522 -9.58 -13.98 -22.07
N LYS A 523 -10.45 -14.91 -22.50
CA LYS A 523 -11.43 -14.66 -23.57
C LYS A 523 -12.46 -13.61 -23.16
N GLU A 524 -12.95 -13.67 -21.93
CA GLU A 524 -13.92 -12.71 -21.41
C GLU A 524 -13.33 -11.30 -21.32
N LEU A 525 -12.13 -11.17 -20.77
CA LEU A 525 -11.42 -9.89 -20.66
C LEU A 525 -11.12 -9.30 -22.04
N ALA A 526 -10.67 -10.11 -23.00
CA ALA A 526 -10.44 -9.67 -24.38
C ALA A 526 -11.74 -9.15 -25.03
N ARG A 527 -12.85 -9.88 -24.87
CA ARG A 527 -14.17 -9.45 -25.34
C ARG A 527 -14.61 -8.12 -24.72
N CYS A 528 -14.51 -8.00 -23.40
CA CYS A 528 -14.84 -6.77 -22.68
C CYS A 528 -13.96 -5.59 -23.11
N ALA A 529 -12.67 -5.82 -23.36
CA ALA A 529 -11.75 -4.79 -23.83
C ALA A 529 -12.19 -4.22 -25.19
N VAL A 530 -12.54 -5.08 -26.16
CA VAL A 530 -13.02 -4.63 -27.48
C VAL A 530 -14.34 -3.86 -27.36
N ARG A 531 -15.31 -4.39 -26.58
CA ARG A 531 -16.58 -3.70 -26.33
C ARG A 531 -16.36 -2.31 -25.72
N ASN A 532 -15.55 -2.22 -24.67
CA ASN A 532 -15.26 -0.96 -23.99
C ASN A 532 -14.51 0.02 -24.91
N ALA A 533 -13.60 -0.47 -25.76
CA ALA A 533 -12.91 0.34 -26.75
C ALA A 533 -13.87 0.91 -27.81
N MET A 534 -14.82 0.10 -28.28
CA MET A 534 -15.87 0.55 -29.19
C MET A 534 -16.77 1.61 -28.56
N GLU A 535 -17.23 1.38 -27.31
CA GLU A 535 -18.05 2.34 -26.55
C GLU A 535 -17.31 3.66 -26.30
N ALA A 536 -16.04 3.60 -25.88
CA ALA A 536 -15.21 4.78 -25.69
C ALA A 536 -15.00 5.56 -27.00
N TYR A 537 -14.80 4.85 -28.12
CA TYR A 537 -14.66 5.46 -29.43
C TYR A 537 -15.94 6.16 -29.89
N LEU A 538 -17.11 5.57 -29.63
CA LEU A 538 -18.40 6.20 -29.90
C LEU A 538 -18.55 7.53 -29.14
N PHE A 539 -18.28 7.53 -27.83
CA PHE A 539 -18.33 8.75 -27.01
C PHE A 539 -17.31 9.80 -27.46
N GLN A 540 -16.09 9.37 -27.81
CA GLN A 540 -15.06 10.27 -28.32
C GLN A 540 -15.51 10.96 -29.61
N MET A 541 -16.05 10.19 -30.55
CA MET A 541 -16.53 10.71 -31.83
C MET A 541 -17.75 11.61 -31.66
N GLN A 542 -18.65 11.28 -30.74
CA GLN A 542 -19.77 12.16 -30.39
C GLN A 542 -19.29 13.49 -29.79
N GLY A 543 -18.30 13.45 -28.90
CA GLY A 543 -17.66 14.64 -28.35
C GLY A 543 -17.01 15.50 -29.43
N ALA A 544 -16.33 14.88 -30.40
CA ALA A 544 -15.64 15.56 -31.49
C ALA A 544 -16.57 16.42 -32.35
N LEU A 545 -17.84 16.01 -32.56
CA LEU A 545 -18.84 16.78 -33.31
C LEU A 545 -19.12 18.17 -32.72
N SER A 546 -18.83 18.36 -31.44
CA SER A 546 -18.98 19.61 -30.68
C SER A 546 -17.64 20.22 -30.21
N GLY A 547 -16.51 19.58 -30.54
CA GLY A 547 -15.18 19.96 -30.07
C GLY A 547 -14.46 21.02 -30.90
N PRO A 548 -13.16 21.24 -30.68
CA PRO A 548 -12.36 22.25 -31.37
C PRO A 548 -12.33 22.11 -32.91
N HIS A 549 -12.45 20.87 -33.39
CA HIS A 549 -12.48 20.52 -34.82
C HIS A 549 -13.90 20.32 -35.37
N ALA A 550 -14.93 20.77 -34.65
CA ALA A 550 -16.32 20.59 -35.03
C ALA A 550 -16.67 21.15 -36.43
N ASN A 551 -15.89 22.10 -36.93
CA ASN A 551 -16.03 22.70 -38.26
C ASN A 551 -15.51 21.80 -39.40
N LEU A 552 -14.73 20.75 -39.11
CA LEU A 552 -14.20 19.83 -40.13
C LEU A 552 -15.19 18.74 -40.54
N PHE A 553 -16.28 18.57 -39.78
CA PHE A 553 -17.37 17.65 -40.09
C PHE A 553 -18.35 18.28 -41.07
N ARG A 554 -18.49 17.70 -42.26
CA ARG A 554 -19.37 18.21 -43.32
C ARG A 554 -20.84 17.90 -43.07
N ASP A 555 -21.15 16.69 -42.62
CA ASP A 555 -22.51 16.22 -42.34
C ASP A 555 -22.60 15.61 -40.94
N LYS A 556 -22.97 16.45 -39.96
CA LYS A 556 -23.03 16.03 -38.55
C LYS A 556 -24.23 15.14 -38.25
N GLU A 557 -25.32 15.30 -39.00
CA GLU A 557 -26.54 14.50 -38.79
C GLU A 557 -26.31 13.06 -39.24
N GLU A 558 -25.66 12.87 -40.39
CA GLU A 558 -25.29 11.54 -40.88
C GLU A 558 -24.33 10.83 -39.91
N ILE A 559 -23.30 11.52 -39.43
CA ILE A 559 -22.34 10.94 -38.47
C ILE A 559 -23.05 10.59 -37.17
N SER A 560 -23.91 11.47 -36.64
CA SER A 560 -24.70 11.17 -35.43
C SER A 560 -25.60 9.95 -35.62
N GLY A 561 -26.18 9.77 -36.81
CA GLY A 561 -26.96 8.59 -37.16
C GLY A 561 -26.12 7.29 -37.16
N ILE A 562 -24.90 7.34 -37.70
CA ILE A 562 -23.96 6.21 -37.67
C ILE A 562 -23.60 5.86 -36.23
N LEU A 563 -23.22 6.85 -35.41
CA LEU A 563 -22.86 6.63 -34.01
C LEU A 563 -24.01 6.00 -33.24
N ARG A 564 -25.21 6.57 -33.34
CA ARG A 564 -26.42 6.04 -32.67
C ARG A 564 -26.75 4.61 -33.09
N THR A 565 -26.66 4.29 -34.38
CA THR A 565 -26.94 2.92 -34.87
C THR A 565 -25.96 1.89 -34.28
N ASN A 566 -24.71 2.30 -34.02
CA ASN A 566 -23.71 1.43 -33.42
C ASN A 566 -23.84 1.36 -31.89
N GLU A 567 -24.25 2.45 -31.24
CA GLU A 567 -24.64 2.46 -29.82
C GLU A 567 -25.85 1.55 -29.57
N ASP A 568 -26.91 1.66 -30.37
CA ASP A 568 -28.09 0.80 -30.32
C ASP A 568 -27.68 -0.68 -30.51
N TRP A 569 -26.75 -0.97 -31.43
CA TRP A 569 -26.25 -2.33 -31.63
C TRP A 569 -25.53 -2.90 -30.39
N LEU A 570 -24.71 -2.10 -29.70
CA LEU A 570 -24.04 -2.51 -28.46
C LEU A 570 -25.06 -2.87 -27.37
N LEU A 571 -26.16 -2.13 -27.28
CA LEU A 571 -27.24 -2.37 -26.31
C LEU A 571 -28.06 -3.61 -26.66
N ASP A 572 -28.33 -3.84 -27.95
CA ASP A 572 -29.11 -4.98 -28.43
C ASP A 572 -28.33 -6.31 -28.39
N HIS A 573 -26.99 -6.26 -28.36
CA HIS A 573 -26.12 -7.45 -28.40
C HIS A 573 -25.14 -7.51 -27.22
N PRO A 574 -25.63 -7.51 -25.96
CA PRO A 574 -24.75 -7.48 -24.78
C PRO A 574 -23.86 -8.71 -24.64
N ASP A 575 -24.28 -9.84 -25.21
CA ASP A 575 -23.62 -11.15 -25.15
C ASP A 575 -22.91 -11.55 -26.45
N ALA A 576 -22.74 -10.63 -27.41
CA ALA A 576 -21.96 -10.89 -28.62
C ALA A 576 -20.55 -11.37 -28.27
N ASP A 577 -19.98 -12.24 -29.10
CA ASP A 577 -18.61 -12.71 -28.91
C ASP A 577 -17.58 -11.66 -29.32
N GLN A 578 -16.30 -11.94 -29.04
CA GLN A 578 -15.20 -11.04 -29.34
C GLN A 578 -15.13 -10.72 -30.84
N GLU A 579 -15.24 -11.73 -31.70
CA GLU A 579 -15.15 -11.57 -33.17
C GLU A 579 -16.28 -10.69 -33.70
N ALA A 580 -17.50 -10.81 -33.18
CA ALA A 580 -18.62 -9.96 -33.56
C ALA A 580 -18.41 -8.51 -33.12
N PHE A 581 -17.90 -8.26 -31.90
CA PHE A 581 -17.54 -6.90 -31.47
C PHE A 581 -16.42 -6.31 -32.33
N GLU A 582 -15.36 -7.08 -32.63
CA GLU A 582 -14.25 -6.65 -33.49
C GLU A 582 -14.72 -6.29 -34.89
N ALA A 583 -15.51 -7.16 -35.53
CA ALA A 583 -16.05 -6.92 -36.86
C ALA A 583 -16.93 -5.67 -36.90
N LYS A 584 -17.77 -5.47 -35.87
CA LYS A 584 -18.62 -4.29 -35.77
C LYS A 584 -17.80 -3.03 -35.56
N PHE A 585 -16.82 -3.07 -34.66
CA PHE A 585 -15.98 -1.93 -34.35
C PHE A 585 -15.12 -1.52 -35.56
N GLU A 586 -14.57 -2.49 -36.29
CA GLU A 586 -13.78 -2.23 -37.49
C GLU A 586 -14.65 -1.62 -38.61
N SER A 587 -15.87 -2.13 -38.79
CA SER A 587 -16.83 -1.53 -39.71
C SER A 587 -17.17 -0.07 -39.34
N LEU A 588 -17.36 0.22 -38.04
CA LEU A 588 -17.58 1.58 -37.54
C LEU A 588 -16.39 2.50 -37.83
N LYS A 589 -15.16 2.04 -37.52
CA LYS A 589 -13.93 2.81 -37.79
C LYS A 589 -13.81 3.13 -39.27
N GLN A 590 -14.02 2.16 -40.16
CA GLN A 590 -13.93 2.36 -41.60
C GLN A 590 -14.97 3.39 -42.10
N MET A 591 -16.23 3.27 -41.68
CA MET A 591 -17.29 4.22 -42.05
C MET A 591 -16.95 5.65 -41.60
N LEU A 592 -16.41 5.80 -40.39
CA LEU A 592 -16.05 7.10 -39.86
C LEU A 592 -14.78 7.65 -40.51
N GLN A 593 -13.78 6.81 -40.78
CA GLN A 593 -12.53 7.21 -41.46
C GLN A 593 -12.82 7.78 -42.84
N GLU A 594 -13.70 7.13 -43.61
CA GLU A 594 -14.11 7.59 -44.95
C GLU A 594 -14.84 8.94 -44.87
N LYS A 595 -15.79 9.08 -43.94
CA LYS A 595 -16.65 10.28 -43.84
C LYS A 595 -15.99 11.47 -43.13
N CYS A 596 -15.03 11.21 -42.24
CA CYS A 596 -14.40 12.19 -41.36
C CYS A 596 -12.90 12.37 -41.63
N ALA A 597 -12.41 12.05 -42.84
CA ALA A 597 -10.99 12.10 -43.18
C ALA A 597 -10.30 13.43 -42.81
N ASN A 598 -10.95 14.57 -43.08
CA ASN A 598 -10.38 15.90 -42.73
C ASN A 598 -10.19 16.10 -41.23
N TYR A 599 -11.07 15.53 -40.41
CA TYR A 599 -10.96 15.57 -38.96
C TYR A 599 -9.78 14.71 -38.50
N PHE A 600 -9.68 13.48 -38.98
CA PHE A 600 -8.57 12.58 -38.62
C PHE A 600 -7.22 13.13 -39.08
N ASP A 601 -7.11 13.70 -40.28
CA ASP A 601 -5.89 14.37 -40.76
C ASP A 601 -5.47 15.54 -39.87
N ALA A 602 -6.43 16.32 -39.37
CA ALA A 602 -6.16 17.45 -38.48
C ALA A 602 -5.71 16.97 -37.09
N VAL A 603 -6.40 15.99 -36.52
CA VAL A 603 -6.04 15.38 -35.23
C VAL A 603 -4.66 14.72 -35.30
N GLU A 604 -4.35 14.02 -36.38
CA GLU A 604 -3.06 13.37 -36.56
C GLU A 604 -1.92 14.40 -36.72
N LYS A 605 -2.16 15.50 -37.45
CA LYS A 605 -1.20 16.62 -37.52
C LYS A 605 -0.96 17.26 -36.16
N GLU A 606 -2.03 17.49 -35.38
CA GLU A 606 -1.91 18.04 -34.03
C GLU A 606 -1.15 17.08 -33.10
N ARG A 607 -1.41 15.77 -33.21
CA ARG A 607 -0.70 14.74 -32.46
C ARG A 607 0.78 14.73 -32.80
N GLN A 608 1.14 14.69 -34.08
CA GLN A 608 2.55 14.73 -34.52
C GLN A 608 3.25 16.01 -34.10
N GLN A 609 2.53 17.13 -34.09
CA GLN A 609 3.07 18.38 -33.58
C GLN A 609 3.34 18.30 -32.07
N LYS A 610 2.37 17.84 -31.27
CA LYS A 610 2.52 17.65 -29.82
C LYS A 610 3.61 16.65 -29.47
N GLU A 611 3.72 15.55 -30.22
CA GLU A 611 4.75 14.53 -30.03
C GLU A 611 6.15 15.12 -30.29
N ARG A 612 6.32 15.90 -31.36
CA ARG A 612 7.57 16.65 -31.61
C ARG A 612 7.86 17.67 -30.50
N GLU A 613 6.85 18.40 -30.04
CA GLU A 613 7.01 19.35 -28.93
C GLU A 613 7.42 18.63 -27.63
N LEU A 614 6.85 17.45 -27.34
CA LEU A 614 7.21 16.59 -26.22
C LEU A 614 8.61 16.00 -26.36
N GLU A 615 8.99 15.52 -27.55
CA GLU A 615 10.33 15.02 -27.84
C GLU A 615 11.37 16.12 -27.73
N ASP A 616 11.08 17.31 -28.25
CA ASP A 616 11.95 18.47 -28.12
C ASP A 616 12.04 18.92 -26.66
N ALA A 617 10.94 18.90 -25.90
CA ALA A 617 10.93 19.19 -24.47
C ALA A 617 11.70 18.13 -23.66
N ALA A 618 11.57 16.85 -24.00
CA ALA A 618 12.29 15.74 -23.38
C ALA A 618 13.78 15.78 -23.75
N ARG A 619 14.13 16.14 -24.99
CA ARG A 619 15.50 16.35 -25.45
C ARG A 619 16.13 17.56 -24.78
N LEU A 620 15.37 18.64 -24.62
CA LEU A 620 15.80 19.82 -23.87
C LEU A 620 15.97 19.46 -22.38
N ALA A 621 15.06 18.68 -21.80
CA ALA A 621 15.16 18.19 -20.42
C ALA A 621 16.36 17.24 -20.23
N ALA A 622 16.60 16.33 -21.17
CA ALA A 622 17.74 15.41 -21.17
C ALA A 622 19.06 16.14 -21.41
N SER A 623 19.13 17.11 -22.33
CA SER A 623 20.29 17.97 -22.51
C SER A 623 20.57 18.82 -21.27
N ASN A 624 19.53 19.35 -20.62
CA ASN A 624 19.63 20.04 -19.35
C ASN A 624 20.05 19.10 -18.19
N ALA A 625 19.68 17.81 -18.24
CA ALA A 625 20.05 16.81 -17.26
C ALA A 625 21.49 16.29 -17.47
N GLN A 626 21.93 16.17 -18.73
CA GLN A 626 23.27 15.72 -19.10
C GLN A 626 24.33 16.80 -18.89
N GLU A 627 23.97 18.08 -19.03
CA GLU A 627 24.80 19.20 -18.52
C GLU A 627 24.89 19.23 -16.98
N ASP A 628 23.96 18.61 -16.25
CA ASP A 628 23.93 18.63 -14.79
C ASP A 628 24.74 17.51 -14.12
N LEU A 629 25.19 16.50 -14.88
CA LEU A 629 25.81 15.29 -14.34
C LEU A 629 27.33 15.12 -14.57
N ASP A 630 27.95 15.69 -15.60
CA ASP A 630 29.35 15.30 -15.94
C ASP A 630 30.37 16.41 -16.27
N VAL A 631 30.16 17.66 -15.84
CA VAL A 631 31.24 18.69 -15.91
C VAL A 631 31.30 19.53 -14.64
N LYS A 632 32.50 19.62 -14.01
CA LYS A 632 32.82 20.66 -13.03
C LYS A 632 32.70 22.03 -13.71
N LEU A 633 31.52 22.63 -13.63
CA LEU A 633 31.27 23.98 -14.12
C LEU A 633 32.09 24.99 -13.29
N PRO A 634 32.75 25.98 -13.92
CA PRO A 634 33.41 27.07 -13.18
C PRO A 634 32.41 27.82 -12.29
N ASN A 635 32.85 28.33 -11.12
CA ASN A 635 32.01 29.09 -10.17
C ASN A 635 31.21 30.21 -10.85
N SER A 636 31.82 30.92 -11.80
CA SER A 636 31.18 31.99 -12.56
C SER A 636 29.96 31.51 -13.38
N GLN A 637 30.03 30.30 -13.92
CA GLN A 637 28.90 29.69 -14.63
C GLN A 637 27.83 29.18 -13.67
N CYS A 638 28.22 28.58 -12.54
CA CYS A 638 27.27 28.17 -11.49
C CYS A 638 26.49 29.37 -10.94
N ILE A 639 27.16 30.49 -10.64
CA ILE A 639 26.52 31.74 -10.19
C ILE A 639 25.56 32.28 -11.26
N LYS A 640 25.99 32.31 -12.53
CA LYS A 640 25.14 32.77 -13.65
C LYS A 640 23.89 31.88 -13.83
N ARG A 641 24.03 30.56 -13.73
CA ARG A 641 22.92 29.59 -13.83
C ARG A 641 21.98 29.69 -12.62
N ALA A 642 22.53 29.85 -11.41
CA ALA A 642 21.75 30.07 -10.20
C ALA A 642 20.90 31.34 -10.31
N LYS A 643 21.51 32.44 -10.77
CA LYS A 643 20.81 33.72 -11.01
C LYS A 643 19.70 33.59 -12.03
N LYS A 644 19.97 32.95 -13.17
CA LYS A 644 18.96 32.69 -14.21
C LYS A 644 17.77 31.91 -13.67
N ASN A 645 18.00 30.81 -12.94
CA ASN A 645 16.91 30.01 -12.37
C ASN A 645 16.13 30.76 -11.29
N LYS A 646 16.79 31.57 -10.46
CA LYS A 646 16.11 32.44 -9.50
C LYS A 646 15.22 33.47 -10.21
N ASP A 647 15.69 34.08 -11.29
CA ASP A 647 14.93 35.08 -12.05
C ASP A 647 13.75 34.41 -12.80
N GLU A 648 13.95 33.25 -13.42
CA GLU A 648 12.87 32.42 -14.01
C GLU A 648 11.81 32.03 -12.96
N GLY A 649 12.26 31.63 -11.76
CA GLY A 649 11.36 31.34 -10.64
C GLY A 649 10.52 32.55 -10.25
N ASN A 650 11.08 33.77 -10.29
CA ASN A 650 10.35 35.00 -9.99
C ASN A 650 9.26 35.30 -11.01
N GLU A 651 9.53 35.11 -12.30
CA GLU A 651 8.51 35.31 -13.34
C GLU A 651 7.39 34.27 -13.22
N LEU A 652 7.73 32.98 -13.07
CA LEU A 652 6.75 31.92 -12.84
C LEU A 652 5.88 32.17 -11.59
N PHE A 653 6.48 32.70 -10.51
CA PHE A 653 5.76 33.02 -9.30
C PHE A 653 4.76 34.18 -9.49
N LYS A 654 5.14 35.20 -10.28
CA LYS A 654 4.27 36.32 -10.66
C LYS A 654 3.10 35.84 -11.53
N ASP A 655 3.36 34.94 -12.47
CA ASP A 655 2.38 34.39 -13.40
C ASP A 655 1.41 33.40 -12.75
N GLY A 656 1.60 33.08 -11.46
CA GLY A 656 0.73 32.16 -10.71
C GLY A 656 1.17 30.70 -10.76
N ASN A 657 2.16 30.36 -11.59
CA ASN A 657 2.76 29.02 -11.73
C ASN A 657 3.69 28.68 -10.56
N THR A 658 3.09 28.60 -9.37
CA THR A 658 3.80 28.56 -8.09
C THR A 658 4.61 27.26 -7.91
N GLU A 659 4.13 26.13 -8.42
CA GLU A 659 4.85 24.85 -8.36
C GLU A 659 6.11 24.84 -9.25
N MET A 660 6.01 25.39 -10.46
CA MET A 660 7.16 25.54 -11.34
C MET A 660 8.18 26.53 -10.77
N ALA A 661 7.71 27.61 -10.13
CA ALA A 661 8.58 28.55 -9.43
C ALA A 661 9.41 27.86 -8.33
N VAL A 662 8.78 26.98 -7.53
CA VAL A 662 9.46 26.15 -6.52
C VAL A 662 10.59 25.33 -7.15
N GLN A 663 10.32 24.64 -8.26
CA GLN A 663 11.34 23.83 -8.95
C GLN A 663 12.54 24.68 -9.40
N ARG A 664 12.31 25.88 -9.91
CA ARG A 664 13.37 26.79 -10.35
C ARG A 664 14.19 27.32 -9.18
N TYR A 665 13.57 27.67 -8.05
CA TYR A 665 14.32 28.08 -6.86
C TYR A 665 15.17 26.95 -6.27
N ILE A 666 14.66 25.71 -6.26
CA ILE A 666 15.45 24.53 -5.86
C ILE A 666 16.64 24.35 -6.80
N LYS A 667 16.42 24.45 -8.11
CA LYS A 667 17.50 24.34 -9.10
C LYS A 667 18.55 25.45 -8.94
N ALA A 668 18.13 26.66 -8.61
CA ALA A 668 19.05 27.75 -8.28
C ALA A 668 19.92 27.40 -7.06
N LEU A 669 19.32 26.89 -5.98
CA LEU A 669 20.06 26.47 -4.78
C LEU A 669 21.02 25.30 -5.06
N GLN A 670 20.63 24.34 -5.90
CA GLN A 670 21.51 23.25 -6.33
C GLN A 670 22.77 23.77 -7.03
N TYR A 671 22.67 24.79 -7.88
CA TYR A 671 23.86 25.42 -8.47
C TYR A 671 24.72 26.16 -7.43
N THR A 672 24.11 26.76 -6.40
CA THR A 672 24.89 27.37 -5.31
C THR A 672 25.61 26.33 -4.43
N ALA A 673 25.08 25.10 -4.33
CA ALA A 673 25.73 24.00 -3.61
C ALA A 673 26.93 23.42 -4.36
N LYS A 674 27.04 23.66 -5.67
CA LYS A 674 28.17 23.26 -6.52
C LYS A 674 29.36 24.25 -6.48
N LEU A 675 29.28 25.31 -5.66
CA LEU A 675 30.32 26.33 -5.53
C LEU A 675 31.40 25.90 -4.53
N PHE A 676 32.67 25.99 -4.91
CA PHE A 676 33.84 25.65 -4.07
C PHE A 676 34.98 26.64 -4.33
N ASP A 677 35.88 26.87 -3.38
CA ASP A 677 37.03 27.80 -3.51
C ASP A 677 36.63 29.22 -3.97
N LEU A 678 35.65 29.81 -3.27
CA LEU A 678 35.07 31.11 -3.64
C LEU A 678 35.97 32.29 -3.25
N SER A 679 36.06 33.28 -4.15
CA SER A 679 36.59 34.60 -3.78
C SER A 679 35.63 35.28 -2.79
N PRO A 680 36.09 36.25 -1.97
CA PRO A 680 35.19 36.99 -1.07
C PRO A 680 34.00 37.65 -1.78
N GLN A 681 34.19 38.07 -3.04
CA GLN A 681 33.13 38.64 -3.87
C GLN A 681 32.12 37.59 -4.33
N ASP A 682 32.59 36.42 -4.79
CA ASP A 682 31.73 35.33 -5.24
C ASP A 682 30.96 34.69 -4.07
N ALA A 683 31.58 34.64 -2.88
CA ALA A 683 30.92 34.20 -1.65
C ALA A 683 29.75 35.13 -1.29
N ALA A 684 29.97 36.45 -1.33
CA ALA A 684 28.90 37.43 -1.10
C ALA A 684 27.76 37.33 -2.13
N GLU A 685 28.08 37.10 -3.41
CA GLU A 685 27.06 36.91 -4.46
C GLU A 685 26.29 35.59 -4.29
N ALA A 686 26.98 34.51 -3.91
CA ALA A 686 26.36 33.22 -3.62
C ALA A 686 25.42 33.30 -2.42
N ASP A 687 25.83 33.97 -1.34
CA ASP A 687 25.01 34.13 -0.15
C ASP A 687 23.80 35.03 -0.42
N ALA A 688 23.96 36.10 -1.21
CA ALA A 688 22.84 36.91 -1.66
C ALA A 688 21.84 36.10 -2.51
N LEU A 689 22.33 35.20 -3.37
CA LEU A 689 21.49 34.30 -4.16
C LEU A 689 20.77 33.27 -3.28
N LYS A 690 21.47 32.63 -2.33
CA LYS A 690 20.87 31.69 -1.37
C LYS A 690 19.79 32.35 -0.54
N LEU A 691 20.09 33.53 0.01
CA LEU A 691 19.14 34.33 0.80
C LEU A 691 17.88 34.64 -0.02
N ALA A 692 18.04 35.14 -1.24
CA ALA A 692 16.91 35.48 -2.11
C ALA A 692 16.08 34.23 -2.51
N CYS A 693 16.74 33.12 -2.86
CA CYS A 693 16.06 31.88 -3.24
C CYS A 693 15.28 31.30 -2.06
N ASN A 694 15.89 31.20 -0.89
CA ASN A 694 15.24 30.68 0.32
C ASN A 694 14.04 31.54 0.75
N LEU A 695 14.20 32.87 0.71
CA LEU A 695 13.10 33.79 0.97
C LEU A 695 11.93 33.57 -0.01
N ASN A 696 12.21 33.50 -1.32
CA ASN A 696 11.17 33.33 -2.34
C ASN A 696 10.53 31.95 -2.29
N LEU A 697 11.31 30.91 -2.00
CA LEU A 697 10.84 29.53 -1.83
C LEU A 697 9.92 29.41 -0.61
N ALA A 698 10.26 30.04 0.52
CA ALA A 698 9.39 30.12 1.69
C ALA A 698 8.04 30.77 1.35
N GLN A 699 8.06 31.88 0.60
CA GLN A 699 6.84 32.56 0.18
C GLN A 699 5.99 31.70 -0.77
N ALA A 700 6.63 30.94 -1.67
CA ALA A 700 5.97 30.03 -2.58
C ALA A 700 5.29 28.87 -1.85
N TYR A 701 5.98 28.27 -0.87
CA TYR A 701 5.38 27.21 -0.06
C TYR A 701 4.22 27.71 0.82
N ILE A 702 4.32 28.91 1.41
CA ILE A 702 3.20 29.52 2.14
C ILE A 702 1.99 29.75 1.22
N LYS A 703 2.22 30.10 -0.05
CA LYS A 703 1.17 30.28 -1.06
C LYS A 703 0.54 28.94 -1.48
N LEU A 704 1.33 27.89 -1.68
CA LEU A 704 0.84 26.53 -1.96
C LEU A 704 0.05 25.94 -0.79
N ALA A 705 0.39 26.33 0.44
CA ALA A 705 -0.35 25.97 1.64
C ALA A 705 -1.59 26.86 1.91
N SER A 706 -2.01 27.69 0.95
CA SER A 706 -3.23 28.51 1.10
C SER A 706 -4.49 27.64 1.01
N GLY A 707 -5.50 27.96 1.83
CA GLY A 707 -6.73 27.18 2.01
C GLY A 707 -7.60 27.77 3.11
N ASP A 708 -8.77 27.17 3.39
CA ASP A 708 -9.67 27.64 4.44
C ASP A 708 -9.01 27.52 5.83
N LEU A 709 -8.80 28.67 6.48
CA LEU A 709 -8.19 28.78 7.82
C LEU A 709 -8.99 28.04 8.92
N LYS A 710 -10.26 27.70 8.67
CA LYS A 710 -11.12 26.98 9.63
C LYS A 710 -11.05 25.46 9.47
N ALA A 711 -10.60 24.96 8.32
CA ALA A 711 -10.45 23.53 8.07
C ALA A 711 -9.14 22.97 8.69
N PRO A 712 -9.07 21.67 8.99
CA PRO A 712 -7.80 21.00 9.28
C PRO A 712 -6.85 21.08 8.06
N LEU A 713 -5.55 21.22 8.31
CA LEU A 713 -4.53 21.17 7.25
C LEU A 713 -4.48 19.77 6.63
N SER A 714 -4.33 19.70 5.30
CA SER A 714 -3.95 18.44 4.65
C SER A 714 -2.46 18.13 4.88
N THR A 715 -2.08 16.86 4.74
CA THR A 715 -0.68 16.42 4.85
C THR A 715 0.25 17.19 3.91
N ALA A 716 -0.23 17.52 2.70
CA ALA A 716 0.52 18.32 1.73
C ALA A 716 0.71 19.76 2.20
N GLN A 717 -0.35 20.41 2.72
CA GLN A 717 -0.27 21.78 3.25
C GLN A 717 0.66 21.86 4.46
N GLU A 718 0.58 20.91 5.39
CA GLU A 718 1.48 20.82 6.54
C GLU A 718 2.94 20.65 6.08
N THR A 719 3.17 19.79 5.09
CA THR A 719 4.51 19.57 4.50
C THR A 719 5.07 20.85 3.87
N PHE A 720 4.26 21.59 3.11
CA PHE A 720 4.70 22.86 2.52
C PHE A 720 5.01 23.90 3.59
N LEU A 721 4.21 24.01 4.65
CA LEU A 721 4.49 24.93 5.75
C LEU A 721 5.79 24.58 6.49
N LYS A 722 6.05 23.30 6.77
CA LYS A 722 7.33 22.84 7.35
C LYS A 722 8.52 23.16 6.43
N LYS A 723 8.37 22.97 5.12
CA LYS A 723 9.39 23.37 4.14
C LYS A 723 9.62 24.89 4.14
N ALA A 724 8.55 25.69 4.28
CA ALA A 724 8.67 27.15 4.38
C ALA A 724 9.45 27.59 5.63
N VAL A 725 9.24 26.92 6.77
CA VAL A 725 10.02 27.14 8.00
C VAL A 725 11.49 26.84 7.74
N GLY A 726 11.82 25.67 7.20
CA GLY A 726 13.20 25.30 6.90
C GLY A 726 13.91 26.27 5.92
N CYS A 727 13.19 26.78 4.92
CA CYS A 727 13.73 27.83 4.05
C CYS A 727 13.99 29.15 4.79
N CYS A 728 13.12 29.53 5.73
CA CYS A 728 13.35 30.72 6.55
C CYS A 728 14.51 30.52 7.53
N ASP A 729 14.71 29.32 8.06
CA ASP A 729 15.86 28.98 8.91
C ASP A 729 17.16 29.16 8.12
N ALA A 730 17.27 28.59 6.92
CA ALA A 730 18.42 28.76 6.04
C ALA A 730 18.65 30.23 5.64
N ALA A 731 17.58 31.01 5.47
CA ALA A 731 17.68 32.45 5.22
C ALA A 731 18.22 33.21 6.44
N LEU A 732 17.81 32.85 7.66
CA LEU A 732 18.28 33.47 8.90
C LEU A 732 19.68 33.03 9.30
N GLU A 733 20.13 31.85 8.89
CA GLU A 733 21.54 31.45 8.98
C GLU A 733 22.43 32.34 8.10
N THR A 734 21.91 32.78 6.95
CA THR A 734 22.63 33.66 6.02
C THR A 734 22.57 35.12 6.47
N ASP A 735 21.38 35.60 6.86
CA ASP A 735 21.15 36.95 7.38
C ASP A 735 20.23 36.89 8.61
N PRO A 736 20.81 36.82 9.83
CA PRO A 736 20.05 36.80 11.07
C PRO A 736 19.18 38.04 11.29
N SER A 737 19.45 39.15 10.58
CA SER A 737 18.72 40.41 10.69
C SER A 737 17.53 40.50 9.72
N SER A 738 17.29 39.45 8.92
CA SER A 738 16.27 39.45 7.87
C SER A 738 14.85 39.50 8.43
N LEU A 739 14.27 40.71 8.46
CA LEU A 739 12.87 40.93 8.86
C LEU A 739 11.89 40.11 7.99
N LYS A 740 12.20 39.92 6.70
CA LYS A 740 11.37 39.12 5.79
C LYS A 740 11.36 37.64 6.16
N ALA A 741 12.49 37.08 6.57
CA ALA A 741 12.56 35.68 6.99
C ALA A 741 11.83 35.49 8.32
N ALA A 742 12.04 36.38 9.29
CA ALA A 742 11.33 36.36 10.57
C ALA A 742 9.80 36.45 10.38
N TYR A 743 9.33 37.39 9.54
CA TYR A 743 7.91 37.55 9.25
C TYR A 743 7.30 36.33 8.54
N ARG A 744 7.99 35.77 7.54
CA ARG A 744 7.50 34.58 6.80
C ARG A 744 7.50 33.32 7.66
N ARG A 745 8.50 33.12 8.52
CA ARG A 745 8.55 32.02 9.49
C ARG A 745 7.41 32.12 10.50
N ALA A 746 7.17 33.32 11.03
CA ALA A 746 6.02 33.59 11.90
C ALA A 746 4.68 33.27 11.22
N LEU A 747 4.52 33.64 9.94
CA LEU A 747 3.31 33.35 9.17
C LEU A 747 3.11 31.85 8.90
N ALA A 748 4.20 31.11 8.64
CA ALA A 748 4.15 29.66 8.48
C ALA A 748 3.77 28.96 9.80
N ASN A 749 4.38 29.37 10.91
CA ASN A 749 4.09 28.86 12.25
C ASN A 749 2.66 29.19 12.70
N GLU A 750 2.15 30.38 12.38
CA GLU A 750 0.74 30.72 12.60
C GLU A 750 -0.20 29.75 11.88
N LYS A 751 0.08 29.43 10.61
CA LYS A 751 -0.72 28.47 9.83
C LYS A 751 -0.61 27.05 10.39
N LEU A 752 0.55 26.65 10.91
CA LEU A 752 0.76 25.39 11.63
C LEU A 752 0.10 25.36 13.01
N ARG A 753 -0.50 26.47 13.47
CA ARG A 753 -1.08 26.67 14.80
C ARG A 753 -0.06 26.59 15.94
N ASP A 754 1.21 26.79 15.63
CA ASP A 754 2.28 26.99 16.61
C ASP A 754 2.42 28.49 16.92
N PHE A 755 1.48 28.98 17.72
CA PHE A 755 1.39 30.41 18.03
C PHE A 755 2.54 30.90 18.93
N ASP A 756 3.13 30.00 19.73
CA ASP A 756 4.25 30.35 20.61
C ASP A 756 5.53 30.57 19.79
N ALA A 757 5.85 29.68 18.85
CA ALA A 757 6.96 29.87 17.92
C ALA A 757 6.76 31.11 17.04
N ALA A 758 5.54 31.34 16.54
CA ALA A 758 5.22 32.52 15.76
C ALA A 758 5.41 33.83 16.55
N LEU A 759 5.03 33.86 17.83
CA LEU A 759 5.25 35.04 18.69
C LEU A 759 6.72 35.28 19.00
N GLU A 760 7.53 34.22 19.14
CA GLU A 760 8.97 34.34 19.33
C GLU A 760 9.63 34.98 18.11
N ASP A 761 9.27 34.55 16.90
CA ASP A 761 9.75 35.13 15.65
C ASP A 761 9.37 36.61 15.50
N VAL A 762 8.13 36.96 15.85
CA VAL A 762 7.67 38.35 15.82
C VAL A 762 8.41 39.21 16.84
N LYS A 763 8.69 38.69 18.05
CA LYS A 763 9.49 39.40 19.06
C LYS A 763 10.92 39.64 18.57
N LYS A 764 11.56 38.63 17.96
CA LYS A 764 12.89 38.76 17.37
C LYS A 764 12.92 39.81 16.27
N GLY A 765 11.91 39.81 15.38
CA GLY A 765 11.76 40.83 14.34
C GLY A 765 11.56 42.24 14.90
N LEU A 766 10.70 42.41 15.92
CA LEU A 766 10.46 43.70 16.57
C LEU A 766 11.64 44.18 17.42
N ALA A 767 12.50 43.28 17.89
CA ALA A 767 13.76 43.66 18.54
C ALA A 767 14.73 44.32 17.54
N ILE A 768 14.67 43.93 16.26
CA ILE A 768 15.44 44.54 15.18
C ILE A 768 14.78 45.83 14.67
N SER A 769 13.46 45.81 14.47
CA SER A 769 12.67 46.96 14.00
C SER A 769 11.40 47.15 14.85
N PRO A 770 11.46 47.95 15.92
CA PRO A 770 10.33 48.12 16.85
C PRO A 770 9.10 48.77 16.24
N THR A 771 9.25 49.49 15.12
CA THR A 771 8.20 50.23 14.43
C THR A 771 7.65 49.51 13.20
N ASP A 772 8.03 48.24 12.98
CA ASP A 772 7.56 47.47 11.83
C ASP A 772 6.04 47.20 11.93
N THR A 773 5.28 47.78 11.00
CA THR A 773 3.82 47.77 11.08
C THR A 773 3.21 46.40 10.80
N ASP A 774 3.86 45.55 10.03
CA ASP A 774 3.37 44.21 9.69
C ASP A 774 3.60 43.23 10.84
N LEU A 775 4.77 43.31 11.48
CA LEU A 775 5.08 42.54 12.68
C LEU A 775 4.22 42.95 13.87
N LEU A 776 3.94 44.25 14.06
CA LEU A 776 3.02 44.72 15.11
C LEU A 776 1.59 44.19 14.90
N LYS A 777 1.07 44.24 13.66
CA LYS A 777 -0.25 43.67 13.34
C LYS A 777 -0.29 42.15 13.55
N LEU A 778 0.78 41.45 13.17
CA LEU A 778 0.88 40.00 13.37
C LEU A 778 0.93 39.65 14.86
N LYS A 779 1.67 40.42 15.67
CA LYS A 779 1.72 40.28 17.13
C LYS A 779 0.33 40.39 17.74
N ASP A 780 -0.41 41.45 17.43
CA ASP A 780 -1.76 41.67 17.96
C ASP A 780 -2.71 40.52 17.59
N ARG A 781 -2.58 39.98 16.36
CA ARG A 781 -3.36 38.85 15.88
C ARG A 781 -3.04 37.57 16.66
N LEU A 782 -1.75 37.26 16.84
CA LEU A 782 -1.28 36.07 17.56
C LEU A 782 -1.63 36.12 19.05
N GLU A 783 -1.47 37.25 19.72
CA GLU A 783 -1.81 37.42 21.14
C GLU A 783 -3.30 37.18 21.40
N ARG A 784 -4.18 37.60 20.49
CA ARG A 784 -5.62 37.27 20.54
C ARG A 784 -5.87 35.77 20.41
N GLN A 785 -5.18 35.07 19.52
CA GLN A 785 -5.33 33.62 19.33
C GLN A 785 -4.87 32.84 20.56
N VAL A 786 -3.72 33.19 21.14
CA VAL A 786 -3.22 32.58 22.38
C VAL A 786 -4.19 32.79 23.55
N LYS A 787 -4.76 34.00 23.68
CA LYS A 787 -5.79 34.28 24.70
C LYS A 787 -7.02 33.38 24.52
N LEU A 788 -7.52 33.25 23.28
CA LEU A 788 -8.66 32.37 22.96
C LEU A 788 -8.35 30.89 23.24
N GLN A 789 -7.15 30.41 22.93
CA GLN A 789 -6.74 29.04 23.26
C GLN A 789 -6.70 28.81 24.77
N LYS A 790 -6.16 29.75 25.56
CA LYS A 790 -6.14 29.67 27.02
C LYS A 790 -7.55 29.68 27.62
N GLU A 791 -8.46 30.49 27.09
CA GLU A 791 -9.86 30.51 27.52
C GLU A 791 -10.59 29.20 27.17
N LYS A 792 -10.36 28.65 25.96
CA LYS A 792 -10.90 27.33 25.57
C LYS A 792 -10.35 26.21 26.44
N ALA A 793 -9.03 26.20 26.70
CA ALA A 793 -8.39 25.23 27.59
C ALA A 793 -8.94 25.33 29.00
N LYS A 794 -9.11 26.54 29.56
CA LYS A 794 -9.75 26.75 30.88
C LYS A 794 -11.19 26.22 30.92
N LYS A 795 -11.99 26.44 29.87
CA LYS A 795 -13.36 25.90 29.77
C LYS A 795 -13.38 24.37 29.64
N MET A 796 -12.42 23.80 28.91
CA MET A 796 -12.26 22.36 28.73
C MET A 796 -11.82 21.69 30.04
N TYR A 797 -10.82 22.26 30.73
CA TYR A 797 -10.39 21.85 32.06
C TYR A 797 -11.54 21.98 33.08
N ALA A 798 -12.26 23.10 33.12
CA ALA A 798 -13.41 23.26 34.02
C ALA A 798 -14.51 22.20 33.78
N LYS A 799 -14.74 21.80 32.52
CA LYS A 799 -15.67 20.70 32.14
C LYS A 799 -15.14 19.29 32.43
N MET A 800 -13.83 19.11 32.59
CA MET A 800 -13.24 17.82 32.96
C MET A 800 -13.31 17.56 34.47
N PHE A 801 -13.50 18.60 35.28
CA PHE A 801 -13.58 18.53 36.75
C PHE A 801 -14.95 18.95 37.32
N SER A 802 -15.94 19.16 36.45
CA SER A 802 -17.37 19.32 36.79
C SER A 802 -18.14 18.15 36.22
#